data_AF-A0A7X7LRV9-F1
#
_entry.id   AF-A0A7X7LRV9-F1
#
_cell.length_a   1.000
_cell.length_b   1.000
_cell.length_c   1.000
_cell.angle_alpha   90.00
_cell.angle_beta   90.00
_cell.angle_gamma   90.00
#
_symmetry.space_group_name_H-M   'P 1'
#
loop_
_entity.id
_entity.type
_entity.pdbx_description
1 polymer ?
#
loop_
_entity_poly.entity_id
_entity_poly.type
_entity_poly.pdbx_seq_one_letter_code
_entity_poly.pdbx_strand_id
1 'polypeptide(L)'
;MKGLKKLTLVMVLMILACLWVAFKPAQILVQAEEVSETPTLLSGNYVLVKAEWEAMGFSAYSDFTQIITPEAFTGEGLETLAESQGYSHPAYRLADDTPVSFEVSVPGEGLFRLGIDFYSLSDDYLDLELAAQVNGEIPYLESQQILLYKTWHNPDQQFSTDRYGNDFYGAQEQWHRWTYQDFMDPMGLFNDPLVFHLEAGANTITLSKIKGSLLLGDVKITGLKELCTYQDYLADASIVTHDHIVETEAEMPAFKNASSIQAGVSQNVGVTPFSTRILRLNILDGSTYNSERETIHYQVEVPESGYYQITLKALQGSAVNSVVYRTLHINGQVPFLEAKAIPFEYSSKWQNVTLRLPTGDPMLFYLETGTSILSLSVDLSPYQETYYEFQRILKAVNDLSLQIRKLTGNQVDEDRDWDIEEYLPGVSDSLNQMADALEQEQHRIAGMSKTSKLSEVESSLKIAIRNLRFLAQEPNEIPKNITMLATSSSSIASTLGNAVSMILHSPLDLDKIYLHGDVELSDPQGNFFTRFWVAIQRFFLSFFDKRYNDKAAPDELEVWINRPKQYVDLIQKMADEQFTPASGIKVKASVMAAEGKLILANSAGKNPDVAMGVASWLPYDLGIRGAILDLSQYASDIGFKETLTLYPEQSLIPLMFDNGLYGLPDTENFYVLFYRTDILSALDIQVPDTWEDVVDILPILKRYGLNFYITLSSSSSLKSFDSTLPFLFQYGSDIYREDSFAVNLDNEDTVNALTMMTELYTIYSMDVQVSSFYNDFRLGLSPIGVGDFG
;
A
#
# COMPACT_ATOMS: atom_id res chain seq x y z
N MET A 1 63.29 3.90 -58.05
CA MET A 1 62.82 2.58 -57.54
C MET A 1 63.54 2.06 -56.28
N LYS A 2 64.15 2.89 -55.43
CA LYS A 2 64.65 2.48 -54.09
C LYS A 2 63.93 3.16 -52.90
N GLY A 3 63.08 4.17 -53.14
CA GLY A 3 62.31 4.87 -52.10
C GLY A 3 60.98 4.19 -51.72
N LEU A 4 60.25 3.66 -52.70
CA LEU A 4 58.91 3.10 -52.46
C LEU A 4 58.92 1.79 -51.66
N LYS A 5 59.99 0.97 -51.79
CA LYS A 5 60.16 -0.27 -51.01
C LYS A 5 60.54 -0.04 -49.55
N LYS A 6 61.13 1.11 -49.20
CA LYS A 6 61.42 1.45 -47.80
C LYS A 6 60.16 1.92 -47.06
N LEU A 7 59.26 2.63 -47.73
CA LEU A 7 58.03 3.10 -47.11
C LEU A 7 57.03 1.97 -46.81
N THR A 8 56.89 1.00 -47.72
CA THR A 8 56.03 -0.18 -47.49
C THR A 8 56.61 -1.11 -46.42
N LEU A 9 57.94 -1.27 -46.36
CA LEU A 9 58.57 -2.10 -45.32
C LEU A 9 58.46 -1.47 -43.92
N VAL A 10 58.57 -0.14 -43.81
CA VAL A 10 58.39 0.58 -42.53
C VAL A 10 56.92 0.54 -42.08
N MET A 11 55.97 0.65 -43.01
CA MET A 11 54.54 0.57 -42.68
C MET A 11 54.11 -0.84 -42.26
N VAL A 12 54.63 -1.89 -42.90
CA VAL A 12 54.39 -3.28 -42.51
C VAL A 12 55.06 -3.62 -41.17
N LEU A 13 56.26 -3.09 -40.91
CA LEU A 13 56.93 -3.23 -39.59
C LEU A 13 56.21 -2.44 -38.48
N MET A 14 55.62 -1.29 -38.76
CA MET A 14 54.78 -0.57 -37.78
C MET A 14 53.48 -1.31 -37.48
N ILE A 15 52.80 -1.86 -38.50
CA ILE A 15 51.58 -2.63 -38.30
C ILE A 15 51.87 -3.93 -37.53
N LEU A 16 52.99 -4.60 -37.82
CA LEU A 16 53.44 -5.78 -37.05
C LEU A 16 53.89 -5.41 -35.62
N ALA A 17 54.52 -4.25 -35.41
CA ALA A 17 54.88 -3.78 -34.07
C ALA A 17 53.65 -3.39 -33.23
N CYS A 18 52.63 -2.77 -33.84
CA CYS A 18 51.36 -2.48 -33.18
C CYS A 18 50.58 -3.76 -32.84
N LEU A 19 50.61 -4.78 -33.70
CA LEU A 19 49.99 -6.08 -33.43
C LEU A 19 50.75 -6.89 -32.35
N TRP A 20 52.06 -6.68 -32.17
CA TRP A 20 52.84 -7.35 -31.13
C TRP A 20 52.70 -6.69 -29.74
N VAL A 21 52.38 -5.39 -29.68
CA VAL A 21 52.05 -4.69 -28.41
C VAL A 21 50.62 -5.03 -27.94
N ALA A 22 49.71 -5.42 -28.84
CA ALA A 22 48.35 -5.85 -28.51
C ALA A 22 48.24 -7.30 -27.98
N PHE A 23 49.31 -8.11 -28.06
CA PHE A 23 49.34 -9.48 -27.56
C PHE A 23 50.56 -9.72 -26.64
N LYS A 24 50.62 -8.98 -25.53
CA LYS A 24 51.24 -9.52 -24.32
C LYS A 24 50.13 -10.10 -23.45
N PRO A 25 50.15 -11.40 -23.11
CA PRO A 25 49.37 -11.86 -21.99
C PRO A 25 49.99 -11.18 -20.77
N ALA A 26 49.38 -10.09 -20.32
CA ALA A 26 49.54 -9.72 -18.94
C ALA A 26 48.94 -10.91 -18.18
N GLN A 27 49.81 -11.76 -17.62
CA GLN A 27 49.47 -12.50 -16.41
C GLN A 27 49.18 -11.43 -15.36
N ILE A 28 47.98 -10.87 -15.42
CA ILE A 28 47.33 -10.34 -14.25
C ILE A 28 47.04 -11.62 -13.48
N LEU A 29 47.92 -11.92 -12.52
CA LEU A 29 47.46 -12.55 -11.30
C LEU A 29 46.33 -11.64 -10.83
N VAL A 30 45.10 -11.98 -11.20
CA VAL A 30 43.96 -11.62 -10.40
C VAL A 30 44.21 -12.43 -9.13
N GLN A 31 44.95 -11.83 -8.19
CA GLN A 31 44.51 -11.95 -6.82
C GLN A 31 43.03 -11.62 -6.92
N ALA A 32 42.18 -12.61 -6.63
CA ALA A 32 40.87 -12.27 -6.15
C ALA A 32 41.13 -11.29 -5.00
N GLU A 33 41.06 -9.99 -5.29
CA GLU A 33 40.55 -9.08 -4.30
C GLU A 33 39.23 -9.71 -3.93
N GLU A 34 39.21 -10.31 -2.73
CA GLU A 34 37.98 -10.46 -1.98
C GLU A 34 37.27 -9.13 -2.17
N VAL A 35 36.25 -9.17 -3.03
CA VAL A 35 35.32 -8.06 -3.18
C VAL A 35 34.88 -7.81 -1.77
N SER A 36 35.33 -6.67 -1.23
CA SER A 36 34.90 -6.14 0.05
C SER A 36 33.38 -6.31 0.09
N GLU A 37 32.93 -7.29 0.85
CA GLU A 37 31.52 -7.53 1.10
C GLU A 37 30.97 -6.23 1.67
N THR A 38 30.27 -5.48 0.82
CA THR A 38 29.59 -4.26 1.22
C THR A 38 28.11 -4.55 1.06
N PRO A 39 27.29 -4.43 2.12
CA PRO A 39 26.06 -5.17 2.26
C PRO A 39 24.85 -4.35 1.81
N THR A 40 24.14 -4.79 0.77
CA THR A 40 22.79 -4.25 0.43
C THR A 40 21.85 -5.24 -0.26
N LEU A 41 22.27 -6.51 -0.43
CA LEU A 41 21.40 -7.68 -0.66
C LEU A 41 21.58 -8.75 0.43
N LEU A 42 22.48 -8.49 1.39
CA LEU A 42 22.97 -9.46 2.38
C LEU A 42 22.13 -9.53 3.66
N SER A 43 21.37 -8.48 4.02
CA SER A 43 20.67 -8.44 5.31
C SER A 43 19.46 -9.39 5.40
N GLY A 44 19.12 -10.14 4.35
CA GLY A 44 17.93 -11.00 4.34
C GLY A 44 16.62 -10.23 4.64
N ASN A 45 15.50 -10.94 4.56
CA ASN A 45 14.28 -10.47 5.21
C ASN A 45 14.25 -11.03 6.64
N TYR A 46 13.43 -10.43 7.51
CA TYR A 46 13.37 -10.78 8.92
C TYR A 46 13.07 -12.25 9.14
N VAL A 47 12.21 -12.88 8.32
CA VAL A 47 11.90 -14.32 8.46
C VAL A 47 13.15 -15.20 8.32
N LEU A 48 14.04 -14.90 7.37
CA LEU A 48 15.26 -15.67 7.15
C LEU A 48 16.28 -15.42 8.26
N VAL A 49 16.53 -14.15 8.58
CA VAL A 49 17.51 -13.77 9.60
C VAL A 49 17.10 -14.30 10.98
N LYS A 50 15.81 -14.20 11.32
CA LYS A 50 15.28 -14.76 12.57
C LYS A 50 15.49 -16.27 12.63
N ALA A 51 15.22 -17.00 11.54
CA ALA A 51 15.42 -18.45 11.51
C ALA A 51 16.89 -18.84 11.67
N GLU A 52 17.82 -18.07 11.10
CA GLU A 52 19.26 -18.25 11.30
C GLU A 52 19.67 -18.02 12.77
N TRP A 53 19.21 -16.93 13.37
CA TRP A 53 19.45 -16.63 14.79
C TRP A 53 18.87 -17.68 15.74
N GLU A 54 17.68 -18.20 15.43
CA GLU A 54 17.07 -19.31 16.19
C GLU A 54 17.89 -20.60 16.04
N ALA A 55 18.40 -20.90 14.85
CA ALA A 55 19.28 -22.05 14.61
C ALA A 55 20.63 -21.93 15.33
N MET A 56 21.12 -20.71 15.54
CA MET A 56 22.33 -20.45 16.34
C MET A 56 22.10 -20.62 17.85
N GLY A 57 20.85 -20.65 18.31
CA GLY A 57 20.49 -20.92 19.70
C GLY A 57 20.78 -19.77 20.66
N PHE A 58 20.62 -18.53 20.20
CA PHE A 58 20.79 -17.34 21.03
C PHE A 58 19.82 -17.31 22.22
N SER A 59 20.29 -16.75 23.35
CA SER A 59 19.50 -16.69 24.58
C SER A 59 18.39 -15.62 24.50
N ALA A 60 17.21 -15.96 25.02
CA ALA A 60 16.04 -15.09 25.04
C ALA A 60 16.03 -14.04 26.16
N TYR A 61 16.77 -14.27 27.25
CA TYR A 61 16.83 -13.37 28.42
C TYR A 61 15.46 -12.87 28.89
N SER A 62 14.46 -13.75 29.04
CA SER A 62 13.02 -13.42 29.22
C SER A 62 12.69 -12.38 30.30
N ASP A 63 13.50 -12.27 31.36
CA ASP A 63 13.28 -11.32 32.47
C ASP A 63 14.11 -10.02 32.34
N PHE A 64 14.90 -9.87 31.27
CA PHE A 64 15.69 -8.68 31.03
C PHE A 64 14.79 -7.51 30.62
N THR A 65 15.02 -6.36 31.25
CA THR A 65 14.45 -5.07 30.84
C THR A 65 15.44 -3.98 31.15
N GLN A 66 15.71 -3.13 30.17
CA GLN A 66 16.50 -1.91 30.32
C GLN A 66 15.72 -0.74 29.71
N ILE A 67 15.70 0.39 30.40
CA ILE A 67 15.13 1.65 29.90
C ILE A 67 16.29 2.63 29.73
N ILE A 68 16.37 3.26 28.56
CA ILE A 68 17.37 4.27 28.24
C ILE A 68 16.63 5.58 28.08
N THR A 69 16.95 6.55 28.94
CA THR A 69 16.32 7.87 28.89
C THR A 69 17.02 8.77 27.86
N PRO A 70 16.32 9.78 27.32
CA PRO A 70 16.87 10.68 26.31
C PRO A 70 18.22 11.32 26.65
N GLU A 71 18.54 11.59 27.91
CA GLU A 71 19.83 12.18 28.28
C GLU A 71 21.05 11.29 27.99
N ALA A 72 20.84 9.98 27.83
CA ALA A 72 21.89 9.04 27.45
C ALA A 72 22.09 8.94 25.93
N PHE A 73 21.25 9.59 25.14
CA PHE A 73 21.36 9.55 23.68
C PHE A 73 22.43 10.54 23.20
N THR A 74 22.97 10.24 22.03
CA THR A 74 23.93 11.04 21.29
C THR A 74 23.32 11.46 19.95
N GLY A 75 23.30 12.75 19.68
CA GLY A 75 22.70 13.33 18.48
C GLY A 75 22.48 14.83 18.66
N GLU A 76 22.05 15.52 17.61
CA GLU A 76 21.53 16.89 17.71
C GLU A 76 20.01 16.86 17.92
N GLY A 77 19.45 17.88 18.59
CA GLY A 77 17.99 18.00 18.78
C GLY A 77 17.45 17.55 20.14
N LEU A 78 18.28 17.43 21.17
CA LEU A 78 17.79 17.27 22.55
C LEU A 78 17.02 18.53 22.99
N GLU A 79 15.71 18.40 23.10
CA GLU A 79 14.79 19.43 23.59
C GLU A 79 14.71 19.39 25.12
N THR A 80 14.46 20.55 25.75
CA THR A 80 14.34 20.59 27.21
C THR A 80 13.06 19.93 27.71
N LEU A 81 12.97 19.65 29.01
CA LEU A 81 11.74 19.15 29.65
C LEU A 81 10.53 20.09 29.43
N ALA A 82 10.75 21.38 29.24
CA ALA A 82 9.66 22.31 28.95
C ALA A 82 9.11 22.16 27.52
N GLU A 83 9.92 21.62 26.62
CA GLU A 83 9.63 21.41 25.19
C GLU A 83 9.18 19.98 24.89
N SER A 84 9.26 19.06 25.86
CA SER A 84 8.90 17.64 25.71
C SER A 84 7.39 17.34 25.72
N GLN A 85 6.53 18.34 25.51
CA GLN A 85 5.07 18.17 25.45
C GLN A 85 4.49 17.44 26.67
N GLY A 86 5.03 17.75 27.86
CA GLY A 86 4.56 17.17 29.13
C GLY A 86 5.09 15.76 29.43
N TYR A 87 6.12 15.29 28.73
CA TYR A 87 6.82 14.05 29.07
C TYR A 87 7.57 14.16 30.41
N SER A 88 7.86 13.02 31.04
CA SER A 88 8.60 12.98 32.31
C SER A 88 10.10 13.29 32.17
N HIS A 89 10.65 13.13 30.97
CA HIS A 89 12.05 13.38 30.65
C HIS A 89 12.16 14.45 29.53
N PRO A 90 13.35 15.03 29.29
CA PRO A 90 13.69 15.65 28.01
C PRO A 90 13.36 14.73 26.84
N ALA A 91 13.28 15.26 25.62
CA ALA A 91 12.97 14.45 24.44
C ALA A 91 13.85 14.86 23.25
N TYR A 92 14.17 13.93 22.36
CA TYR A 92 14.91 14.24 21.14
C TYR A 92 13.95 14.59 20.01
N ARG A 93 14.09 15.77 19.42
CA ARG A 93 13.33 16.14 18.23
C ARG A 93 13.99 15.60 16.97
N LEU A 94 13.35 14.63 16.37
CA LEU A 94 13.70 14.11 15.04
C LEU A 94 12.86 14.84 14.00
N ALA A 95 13.30 16.04 13.60
CA ALA A 95 12.68 16.83 12.52
C ALA A 95 13.53 16.79 11.24
N ASP A 96 14.85 16.86 11.38
CA ASP A 96 15.81 16.80 10.28
C ASP A 96 16.37 15.38 10.13
N ASP A 97 17.18 15.14 9.09
CA ASP A 97 17.75 13.81 8.78
C ASP A 97 18.92 13.42 9.69
N THR A 98 19.01 14.02 10.89
CA THR A 98 20.07 13.75 11.85
C THR A 98 19.70 12.52 12.67
N PRO A 99 20.51 11.45 12.65
CA PRO A 99 20.24 10.24 13.42
C PRO A 99 20.50 10.47 14.92
N VAL A 100 19.88 9.65 15.76
CA VAL A 100 20.11 9.59 17.20
C VAL A 100 20.62 8.21 17.58
N SER A 101 21.65 8.14 18.42
CA SER A 101 22.27 6.87 18.84
C SER A 101 22.37 6.75 20.35
N PHE A 102 22.29 5.53 20.87
CA PHE A 102 22.41 5.26 22.29
C PHE A 102 23.05 3.89 22.56
N GLU A 103 23.68 3.77 23.73
CA GLU A 103 24.33 2.52 24.15
C GLU A 103 23.38 1.67 25.00
N VAL A 104 23.23 0.39 24.64
CA VAL A 104 22.55 -0.64 25.42
C VAL A 104 23.57 -1.64 25.95
N SER A 105 23.46 -2.06 27.21
CA SER A 105 24.39 -3.02 27.81
C SER A 105 23.64 -4.28 28.23
N VAL A 106 23.84 -5.38 27.51
CA VAL A 106 23.16 -6.66 27.78
C VAL A 106 24.07 -7.64 28.53
N PRO A 107 23.52 -8.51 29.40
CA PRO A 107 24.30 -9.41 30.27
C PRO A 107 25.05 -10.50 29.51
N GLY A 108 24.65 -10.79 28.28
CA GLY A 108 25.31 -11.71 27.37
C GLY A 108 24.67 -11.63 25.99
N GLU A 109 25.27 -12.34 25.04
CA GLU A 109 24.84 -12.34 23.65
C GLU A 109 23.48 -13.03 23.50
N GLY A 110 22.53 -12.39 22.82
CA GLY A 110 21.16 -12.88 22.72
C GLY A 110 20.25 -12.07 21.82
N LEU A 111 18.95 -12.42 21.88
CA LEU A 111 17.90 -11.74 21.14
C LEU A 111 17.06 -10.86 22.07
N PHE A 112 16.79 -9.65 21.63
CA PHE A 112 16.08 -8.63 22.40
C PHE A 112 15.05 -7.91 21.54
N ARG A 113 14.06 -7.29 22.17
CA ARG A 113 13.04 -6.46 21.53
C ARG A 113 13.27 -5.01 21.90
N LEU A 114 13.02 -4.12 20.94
CA LEU A 114 13.10 -2.67 21.10
C LEU A 114 11.70 -2.07 21.02
N GLY A 115 11.43 -1.10 21.89
CA GLY A 115 10.26 -0.25 21.83
C GLY A 115 10.60 1.17 22.28
N ILE A 116 9.81 2.14 21.83
CA ILE A 116 10.07 3.56 22.07
C ILE A 116 8.82 4.27 22.55
N ASP A 117 9.00 5.30 23.36
CA ASP A 117 8.02 6.35 23.56
C ASP A 117 8.22 7.42 22.49
N PHE A 118 7.14 7.86 21.83
CA PHE A 118 7.19 8.94 20.86
C PHE A 118 5.98 9.86 20.92
N TYR A 119 6.13 11.07 20.37
CA TYR A 119 5.07 12.06 20.18
C TYR A 119 5.15 12.63 18.77
N SER A 120 4.08 12.49 17.98
CA SER A 120 4.04 13.01 16.61
C SER A 120 3.94 14.55 16.59
N LEU A 121 4.84 15.18 15.84
CA LEU A 121 4.83 16.61 15.53
C LEU A 121 4.26 16.91 14.12
N SER A 122 3.89 15.87 13.38
CA SER A 122 3.37 16.01 12.01
C SER A 122 1.86 16.10 12.03
N ASP A 123 1.30 16.99 11.20
CA ASP A 123 -0.15 17.22 11.06
C ASP A 123 -0.74 16.57 9.79
N ASP A 124 0.09 15.90 8.98
CA ASP A 124 -0.34 15.16 7.80
C ASP A 124 -0.94 13.77 8.15
N TYR A 125 -1.53 13.11 7.16
CA TYR A 125 -2.16 11.80 7.31
C TYR A 125 -1.21 10.60 7.18
N LEU A 126 0.08 10.83 6.88
CA LEU A 126 1.03 9.75 6.64
C LEU A 126 1.66 9.30 7.96
N ASP A 127 1.86 8.00 8.14
CA ASP A 127 2.55 7.50 9.34
C ASP A 127 4.03 7.94 9.39
N LEU A 128 4.59 7.88 10.59
CA LEU A 128 5.99 8.18 10.84
C LEU A 128 6.82 6.93 10.55
N GLU A 129 8.02 7.12 10.01
CA GLU A 129 8.89 6.01 9.61
C GLU A 129 10.30 6.20 10.17
N LEU A 130 10.83 5.16 10.82
CA LEU A 130 12.20 5.10 11.34
C LEU A 130 12.97 3.93 10.74
N ALA A 131 14.28 4.08 10.58
CA ALA A 131 15.22 2.98 10.39
C ALA A 131 16.01 2.73 11.69
N ALA A 132 16.26 1.46 12.00
CA ALA A 132 17.01 1.02 13.17
C ALA A 132 18.25 0.22 12.75
N GLN A 133 19.42 0.64 13.25
CA GLN A 133 20.70 -0.05 13.08
C GLN A 133 21.21 -0.55 14.42
N VAL A 134 21.93 -1.68 14.38
CA VAL A 134 22.66 -2.23 15.52
C VAL A 134 24.14 -2.28 15.15
N ASN A 135 24.99 -1.68 15.98
CA ASN A 135 26.44 -1.61 15.79
C ASN A 135 26.87 -1.09 14.40
N GLY A 136 26.08 -0.18 13.82
CA GLY A 136 26.33 0.42 12.50
C GLY A 136 25.82 -0.41 11.31
N GLU A 137 25.18 -1.56 11.56
CA GLU A 137 24.65 -2.45 10.52
C GLU A 137 23.12 -2.49 10.55
N ILE A 138 22.52 -2.74 9.39
CA ILE A 138 21.08 -2.99 9.25
C ILE A 138 20.85 -4.49 9.48
N PRO A 139 20.14 -4.90 10.55
CA PRO A 139 19.98 -6.31 10.87
C PRO A 139 19.18 -7.10 9.84
N TYR A 140 18.15 -6.49 9.26
CA TYR A 140 17.29 -7.08 8.22
C TYR A 140 16.46 -6.01 7.49
N LEU A 141 15.84 -6.36 6.36
CA LEU A 141 15.10 -5.41 5.51
C LEU A 141 14.05 -4.58 6.28
N GLU A 142 13.24 -5.23 7.11
CA GLU A 142 12.16 -4.61 7.88
C GLU A 142 12.66 -3.60 8.92
N SER A 143 13.93 -3.69 9.36
CA SER A 143 14.52 -2.68 10.26
C SER A 143 14.84 -1.36 9.57
N GLN A 144 14.86 -1.31 8.23
CA GLN A 144 15.01 -0.07 7.47
C GLN A 144 13.72 0.77 7.45
N GLN A 145 12.59 0.17 7.81
CA GLN A 145 11.29 0.83 7.79
C GLN A 145 10.38 0.30 8.90
N ILE A 146 10.55 0.88 10.09
CA ILE A 146 9.66 0.72 11.23
C ILE A 146 8.58 1.81 11.16
N LEU A 147 7.32 1.39 11.01
CA LEU A 147 6.17 2.31 11.09
C LEU A 147 5.83 2.62 12.54
N LEU A 148 5.65 3.91 12.85
CA LEU A 148 5.06 4.36 14.12
C LEU A 148 3.70 4.97 13.84
N TYR A 149 2.66 4.36 14.40
CA TYR A 149 1.29 4.69 14.05
C TYR A 149 0.81 5.94 14.78
N LYS A 150 0.24 6.89 14.02
CA LYS A 150 -0.46 8.04 14.60
C LYS A 150 -1.77 7.60 15.23
N THR A 151 -2.19 8.25 16.31
CA THR A 151 -3.50 8.00 16.91
C THR A 151 -4.51 9.00 16.37
N TRP A 152 -5.69 8.51 15.96
CA TRP A 152 -6.78 9.31 15.42
C TRP A 152 -8.04 9.10 16.27
N HIS A 153 -8.82 10.16 16.45
CA HIS A 153 -10.12 10.07 17.11
C HIS A 153 -11.12 11.07 16.51
N ASN A 154 -12.39 10.86 16.86
CA ASN A 154 -13.44 11.84 16.66
C ASN A 154 -13.66 12.58 17.99
N PRO A 155 -13.43 13.90 18.07
CA PRO A 155 -13.51 14.64 19.34
C PRO A 155 -14.94 14.68 19.92
N ASP A 156 -15.95 14.76 19.06
CA ASP A 156 -17.34 14.91 19.48
C ASP A 156 -18.07 13.57 19.68
N GLN A 157 -17.43 12.44 19.29
CA GLN A 157 -18.02 11.09 19.32
C GLN A 157 -19.44 11.07 18.73
N GLN A 158 -19.67 11.87 17.69
CA GLN A 158 -20.94 12.00 16.98
C GLN A 158 -20.69 12.15 15.47
N PHE A 159 -21.59 11.59 14.67
CA PHE A 159 -21.60 11.84 13.24
C PHE A 159 -22.26 13.18 12.97
N SER A 160 -21.69 13.92 12.04
CA SER A 160 -22.39 15.02 11.37
C SER A 160 -23.54 14.46 10.53
N THR A 161 -24.46 15.32 10.11
CA THR A 161 -25.57 14.92 9.23
C THR A 161 -25.64 15.78 7.98
N ASP A 162 -25.96 15.18 6.84
CA ASP A 162 -26.27 15.92 5.61
C ASP A 162 -27.62 16.65 5.70
N ARG A 163 -27.94 17.46 4.69
CA ARG A 163 -29.24 18.17 4.57
C ARG A 163 -30.48 17.26 4.56
N TYR A 164 -30.30 15.95 4.37
CA TYR A 164 -31.36 14.94 4.41
C TYR A 164 -31.46 14.22 5.75
N GLY A 165 -30.56 14.54 6.68
CA GLY A 165 -30.42 13.94 7.99
C GLY A 165 -29.64 12.63 8.01
N ASN A 166 -29.03 12.20 6.89
CA ASN A 166 -28.15 11.03 6.84
C ASN A 166 -26.87 11.31 7.60
N ASP A 167 -26.36 10.31 8.31
CA ASP A 167 -25.07 10.42 8.96
C ASP A 167 -23.97 10.56 7.90
N PHE A 168 -22.99 11.37 8.24
CA PHE A 168 -21.82 11.65 7.43
C PHE A 168 -20.60 11.75 8.35
N TYR A 169 -19.42 11.38 7.87
CA TYR A 169 -18.20 11.47 8.66
C TYR A 169 -17.96 12.91 9.15
N GLY A 170 -17.76 13.05 10.46
CA GLY A 170 -17.19 14.26 11.03
C GLY A 170 -15.72 14.40 10.66
N ALA A 171 -15.16 15.59 10.87
CA ALA A 171 -13.71 15.73 10.84
C ALA A 171 -13.10 14.83 11.93
N GLN A 172 -12.11 14.04 11.54
CA GLN A 172 -11.25 13.32 12.48
C GLN A 172 -9.98 14.15 12.71
N GLU A 173 -9.45 14.08 13.92
CA GLU A 173 -8.20 14.77 14.26
C GLU A 173 -7.18 13.78 14.82
N GLN A 174 -5.91 14.13 14.64
CA GLN A 174 -4.81 13.39 15.25
C GLN A 174 -4.82 13.67 16.76
N TRP A 175 -4.87 12.61 17.56
CA TRP A 175 -4.66 12.72 18.98
C TRP A 175 -3.17 12.84 19.28
N HIS A 176 -2.66 14.07 19.40
CA HIS A 176 -1.26 14.28 19.75
C HIS A 176 -1.01 13.92 21.22
N ARG A 177 -0.33 12.80 21.45
CA ARG A 177 0.00 12.26 22.78
C ARG A 177 1.29 11.44 22.73
N TRP A 178 1.88 11.25 23.90
CA TRP A 178 2.94 10.26 24.07
C TRP A 178 2.37 8.85 23.94
N THR A 179 3.02 8.05 23.11
CA THR A 179 2.65 6.68 22.78
C THR A 179 3.87 5.79 22.88
N TYR A 180 3.73 4.68 23.61
CA TYR A 180 4.69 3.58 23.60
C TYR A 180 4.38 2.65 22.44
N GLN A 181 5.38 2.26 21.66
CA GLN A 181 5.24 1.24 20.63
C GLN A 181 6.49 0.37 20.54
N ASP A 182 6.31 -0.95 20.54
CA ASP A 182 7.38 -1.87 20.15
C ASP A 182 7.63 -1.81 18.64
N PHE A 183 8.84 -2.16 18.22
CA PHE A 183 9.16 -2.29 16.80
C PHE A 183 8.48 -3.53 16.25
N MET A 184 7.50 -3.31 15.37
CA MET A 184 6.64 -4.34 14.81
C MET A 184 6.88 -4.44 13.31
N ASP A 185 6.71 -5.64 12.75
CA ASP A 185 6.62 -5.81 11.29
C ASP A 185 5.42 -5.00 10.77
N PRO A 186 5.59 -4.05 9.84
CA PRO A 186 4.52 -3.17 9.41
C PRO A 186 3.37 -3.90 8.70
N MET A 187 3.64 -5.06 8.09
CA MET A 187 2.62 -5.80 7.35
C MET A 187 1.65 -6.56 8.27
N GLY A 188 2.03 -6.86 9.52
CA GLY A 188 1.22 -7.69 10.41
C GLY A 188 1.35 -9.20 10.17
N LEU A 189 2.37 -9.62 9.42
CA LEU A 189 2.74 -11.02 9.19
C LEU A 189 3.41 -11.64 10.43
N PHE A 190 3.91 -10.85 11.38
CA PHE A 190 4.43 -11.34 12.66
C PHE A 190 3.57 -10.84 13.82
N ASN A 191 3.08 -11.70 14.71
CA ASN A 191 2.25 -11.22 15.83
C ASN A 191 3.08 -10.70 17.03
N ASP A 192 4.39 -10.90 17.01
CA ASP A 192 5.33 -10.47 18.04
C ASP A 192 6.22 -9.32 17.52
N PRO A 193 6.72 -8.46 18.43
CA PRO A 193 7.74 -7.47 18.09
C PRO A 193 8.95 -8.11 17.42
N LEU A 194 9.54 -7.35 16.50
CA LEU A 194 10.77 -7.69 15.83
C LEU A 194 11.89 -7.87 16.86
N VAL A 195 12.73 -8.88 16.63
CA VAL A 195 13.88 -9.17 17.50
C VAL A 195 15.16 -8.62 16.88
N PHE A 196 16.12 -8.29 17.74
CA PHE A 196 17.43 -7.76 17.39
C PHE A 196 18.49 -8.59 18.12
N HIS A 197 19.50 -9.04 17.39
CA HIS A 197 20.68 -9.67 17.98
C HIS A 197 21.59 -8.61 18.58
N LEU A 198 21.97 -8.80 19.84
CA LEU A 198 22.90 -7.92 20.57
C LEU A 198 24.04 -8.75 21.15
N GLU A 199 25.26 -8.24 21.02
CA GLU A 199 26.48 -8.83 21.58
C GLU A 199 26.55 -8.66 23.10
N ALA A 200 27.32 -9.50 23.79
CA ALA A 200 27.53 -9.35 25.23
C ALA A 200 28.21 -8.01 25.57
N GLY A 201 27.63 -7.25 26.52
CA GLY A 201 28.15 -5.93 26.89
C GLY A 201 27.50 -4.80 26.08
N ALA A 202 28.28 -3.79 25.73
CA ALA A 202 27.79 -2.56 25.10
C ALA A 202 27.53 -2.76 23.60
N ASN A 203 26.35 -2.37 23.15
CA ASN A 203 25.96 -2.28 21.75
C ASN A 203 25.46 -0.86 21.47
N THR A 204 25.70 -0.37 20.25
CA THR A 204 25.18 0.93 19.81
C THR A 204 23.94 0.70 18.96
N ILE A 205 22.82 1.33 19.32
CA ILE A 205 21.62 1.36 18.48
C ILE A 205 21.51 2.77 17.90
N THR A 206 21.27 2.85 16.60
CA THR A 206 21.07 4.12 15.88
C THR A 206 19.69 4.13 15.24
N LEU A 207 18.90 5.17 15.55
CA LEU A 207 17.60 5.43 14.95
C LEU A 207 17.70 6.60 13.98
N SER A 208 17.23 6.41 12.76
CA SER A 208 17.21 7.44 11.71
C SER A 208 15.78 7.69 11.26
N LYS A 209 15.37 8.96 11.19
CA LYS A 209 14.07 9.34 10.65
C LYS A 209 14.07 9.14 9.13
N ILE A 210 13.09 8.38 8.64
CA ILE A 210 12.80 8.24 7.20
C ILE A 210 11.69 9.21 6.80
N LYS A 211 10.66 9.37 7.64
CA LYS A 211 9.48 10.20 7.32
C LYS A 211 8.82 10.81 8.54
N GLY A 212 8.28 12.01 8.35
CA GLY A 212 7.55 12.78 9.36
C GLY A 212 8.46 13.49 10.35
N SER A 213 7.90 14.00 11.43
CA SER A 213 8.62 14.64 12.54
C SER A 213 8.02 14.22 13.86
N LEU A 214 8.88 13.93 14.84
CA LEU A 214 8.48 13.42 16.15
C LEU A 214 9.42 13.88 17.27
N LEU A 215 8.93 13.80 18.51
CA LEU A 215 9.75 13.77 19.71
C LEU A 215 9.95 12.31 20.13
N LEU A 216 11.19 11.93 20.38
CA LEU A 216 11.60 10.62 20.88
C LEU A 216 11.85 10.70 22.39
N GLY A 217 11.15 9.84 23.14
CA GLY A 217 11.25 9.67 24.58
C GLY A 217 12.13 8.49 24.95
N ASP A 218 11.76 7.78 26.01
CA ASP A 218 12.51 6.62 26.50
C ASP A 218 12.53 5.48 25.47
N VAL A 219 13.68 4.80 25.36
CA VAL A 219 13.79 3.53 24.64
C VAL A 219 13.81 2.38 25.64
N LYS A 220 12.95 1.39 25.40
CA LYS A 220 12.86 0.17 26.20
C LYS A 220 13.42 -1.02 25.43
N ILE A 221 14.34 -1.74 26.06
CA ILE A 221 14.91 -2.98 25.57
C ILE A 221 14.45 -4.11 26.48
N THR A 222 13.88 -5.16 25.92
CA THR A 222 13.36 -6.32 26.67
C THR A 222 13.86 -7.63 26.12
N GLY A 223 13.93 -8.65 26.95
CA GLY A 223 14.10 -10.03 26.48
C GLY A 223 12.82 -10.60 25.86
N LEU A 224 12.90 -11.82 25.35
CA LEU A 224 11.78 -12.53 24.74
C LEU A 224 11.01 -13.29 25.82
N LYS A 225 10.01 -12.63 26.40
CA LYS A 225 9.06 -13.28 27.30
C LYS A 225 7.91 -13.89 26.49
N GLU A 226 7.73 -15.20 26.60
CA GLU A 226 6.59 -15.89 26.03
C GLU A 226 5.29 -15.53 26.76
N LEU A 227 4.20 -15.44 26.01
CA LEU A 227 2.86 -15.32 26.57
C LEU A 227 2.46 -16.64 27.22
N CYS A 228 1.72 -16.57 28.33
CA CYS A 228 1.13 -17.77 28.91
C CYS A 228 0.05 -18.35 27.98
N THR A 229 -0.23 -19.64 28.14
CA THR A 229 -1.39 -20.27 27.48
C THR A 229 -2.68 -19.90 28.20
N TYR A 230 -3.82 -20.01 27.53
CA TYR A 230 -5.14 -19.84 28.15
C TYR A 230 -5.35 -20.81 29.33
N GLN A 231 -4.81 -22.02 29.22
CA GLN A 231 -4.86 -23.00 30.29
C GLN A 231 -4.12 -22.52 31.55
N ASP A 232 -2.90 -21.95 31.38
CA ASP A 232 -2.12 -21.40 32.49
C ASP A 232 -2.78 -20.15 33.06
N TYR A 233 -3.37 -19.31 32.20
CA TYR A 233 -4.13 -18.13 32.59
C TYR A 233 -5.29 -18.46 33.54
N LEU A 234 -5.94 -19.61 33.36
CA LEU A 234 -7.03 -20.07 34.23
C LEU A 234 -6.60 -20.98 35.39
N ALA A 235 -5.34 -21.43 35.46
CA ALA A 235 -4.92 -22.52 36.35
C ALA A 235 -5.21 -22.26 37.84
N ASP A 236 -5.21 -21.00 38.28
CA ASP A 236 -5.49 -20.58 39.65
C ASP A 236 -6.71 -19.63 39.77
N ALA A 237 -7.52 -19.53 38.70
CA ALA A 237 -8.64 -18.60 38.63
C ALA A 237 -9.86 -19.10 39.42
N SER A 238 -10.33 -18.29 40.37
CA SER A 238 -11.72 -18.43 40.87
C SER A 238 -12.67 -17.80 39.87
N ILE A 239 -13.24 -18.62 38.99
CA ILE A 239 -14.12 -18.16 37.92
C ILE A 239 -15.44 -17.65 38.53
N VAL A 240 -15.61 -16.32 38.53
CA VAL A 240 -16.87 -15.65 38.82
C VAL A 240 -17.38 -15.03 37.52
N THR A 241 -18.49 -15.55 37.03
CA THR A 241 -19.20 -15.00 35.86
C THR A 241 -20.45 -14.25 36.31
N HIS A 242 -20.79 -13.18 35.61
CA HIS A 242 -21.99 -12.39 35.89
C HIS A 242 -22.95 -12.46 34.69
N ASP A 243 -24.26 -12.49 34.95
CA ASP A 243 -25.30 -12.59 33.91
C ASP A 243 -25.56 -11.27 33.16
N HIS A 244 -24.71 -10.26 33.35
CA HIS A 244 -24.84 -8.96 32.71
C HIS A 244 -24.42 -9.02 31.24
N ILE A 245 -25.13 -8.29 30.38
CA ILE A 245 -24.72 -8.02 29.01
C ILE A 245 -24.42 -6.52 28.92
N VAL A 246 -23.17 -6.20 28.62
CA VAL A 246 -22.73 -4.84 28.25
C VAL A 246 -22.63 -4.81 26.73
N GLU A 247 -23.29 -3.85 26.11
CA GLU A 247 -23.24 -3.63 24.66
C GLU A 247 -22.43 -2.36 24.36
N THR A 248 -21.57 -2.42 23.35
CA THR A 248 -20.85 -1.28 22.81
C THR A 248 -21.02 -1.28 21.29
N GLU A 249 -21.56 -0.18 20.75
CA GLU A 249 -21.73 0.02 19.31
C GLU A 249 -20.35 0.20 18.65
N ALA A 250 -20.13 -0.38 17.47
CA ALA A 250 -18.79 -0.52 16.89
C ALA A 250 -18.41 0.60 15.91
N GLU A 251 -19.37 1.37 15.40
CA GLU A 251 -19.16 2.40 14.37
C GLU A 251 -18.28 3.58 14.83
N MET A 252 -18.17 3.78 16.14
CA MET A 252 -17.37 4.85 16.74
C MET A 252 -16.40 4.29 17.77
N PRO A 253 -15.18 3.88 17.35
CA PRO A 253 -14.13 3.54 18.30
C PRO A 253 -13.71 4.79 19.09
N ALA A 254 -13.20 4.57 20.31
CA ALA A 254 -12.66 5.64 21.14
C ALA A 254 -11.47 6.32 20.45
N PHE A 255 -10.60 5.51 19.85
CA PHE A 255 -9.51 5.94 18.97
C PHE A 255 -9.05 4.77 18.10
N LYS A 256 -8.23 5.08 17.11
CA LYS A 256 -7.73 4.15 16.08
C LYS A 256 -6.33 4.56 15.64
N ASN A 257 -5.56 3.64 15.08
CA ASN A 257 -4.19 3.92 14.65
C ASN A 257 -4.06 4.37 13.18
N ALA A 258 -5.17 4.45 12.45
CA ALA A 258 -5.19 4.90 11.05
C ALA A 258 -6.42 5.76 10.76
N SER A 259 -6.21 6.84 10.00
CA SER A 259 -7.30 7.73 9.55
C SER A 259 -8.16 7.11 8.46
N SER A 260 -7.64 6.09 7.76
CA SER A 260 -8.33 5.32 6.71
C SER A 260 -9.57 4.60 7.23
N ILE A 261 -9.49 4.03 8.45
CA ILE A 261 -10.56 3.24 9.06
C ILE A 261 -11.80 4.11 9.27
N GLN A 262 -12.92 3.67 8.72
CA GLN A 262 -14.16 4.42 8.68
C GLN A 262 -15.33 3.58 9.18
N ALA A 263 -16.33 4.26 9.75
CA ALA A 263 -17.66 3.69 9.93
C ALA A 263 -18.28 3.34 8.56
N GLY A 264 -19.37 2.60 8.51
CA GLY A 264 -20.07 2.25 7.27
C GLY A 264 -21.58 2.21 7.47
N VAL A 265 -22.32 1.97 6.38
CA VAL A 265 -23.78 1.88 6.42
C VAL A 265 -24.21 0.44 6.20
N SER A 266 -24.88 -0.13 7.20
CA SER A 266 -25.63 -1.38 7.06
C SER A 266 -27.14 -1.12 7.19
N GLN A 267 -27.86 -1.56 6.18
CA GLN A 267 -29.31 -1.47 6.12
C GLN A 267 -30.01 -2.71 6.72
N ASN A 268 -29.28 -3.59 7.40
CA ASN A 268 -29.86 -4.76 8.06
C ASN A 268 -30.64 -4.32 9.32
N VAL A 269 -31.85 -4.86 9.52
CA VAL A 269 -32.71 -4.52 10.68
C VAL A 269 -32.09 -4.97 12.01
N GLY A 270 -31.23 -5.99 11.97
CA GLY A 270 -30.51 -6.44 13.15
C GLY A 270 -29.44 -5.45 13.61
N VAL A 271 -28.89 -4.62 12.72
CA VAL A 271 -27.76 -3.70 13.01
C VAL A 271 -28.30 -2.40 13.61
N THR A 272 -27.64 -1.88 14.64
CA THR A 272 -28.03 -0.63 15.30
C THR A 272 -26.89 0.38 15.30
N PRO A 273 -27.19 1.70 15.32
CA PRO A 273 -28.52 2.30 15.20
C PRO A 273 -29.19 2.05 13.84
N PHE A 274 -30.46 1.65 13.86
CA PHE A 274 -31.23 1.34 12.65
C PHE A 274 -32.14 2.48 12.24
N SER A 275 -32.25 2.75 10.94
CA SER A 275 -33.28 3.64 10.40
C SER A 275 -33.85 3.12 9.08
N THR A 276 -35.17 3.25 8.92
CA THR A 276 -35.88 2.93 7.67
C THR A 276 -35.83 4.06 6.67
N ARG A 277 -35.63 5.29 7.17
CA ARG A 277 -35.64 6.51 6.36
C ARG A 277 -34.24 7.02 6.14
N ILE A 278 -33.44 7.17 7.18
CA ILE A 278 -32.14 7.85 7.15
C ILE A 278 -31.02 6.82 6.96
N LEU A 279 -29.97 7.14 6.21
CA LEU A 279 -28.75 6.32 6.21
C LEU A 279 -27.96 6.63 7.47
N ARG A 280 -27.78 5.62 8.32
CA ARG A 280 -26.99 5.70 9.55
C ARG A 280 -25.62 5.08 9.30
N LEU A 281 -24.56 5.76 9.72
CA LEU A 281 -23.25 5.14 9.85
C LEU A 281 -23.33 4.33 11.15
N ASN A 282 -23.47 3.01 11.01
CA ASN A 282 -23.90 2.12 12.10
C ASN A 282 -23.12 0.79 12.15
N ILE A 283 -22.01 0.74 11.43
CA ILE A 283 -21.02 -0.32 11.52
C ILE A 283 -19.63 0.31 11.46
N LEU A 284 -18.60 -0.41 11.88
CA LEU A 284 -17.25 -0.23 11.38
C LEU A 284 -17.15 -0.92 10.01
N ASP A 285 -16.66 -0.21 8.99
CA ASP A 285 -16.58 -0.72 7.62
C ASP A 285 -15.29 -1.54 7.41
N GLY A 286 -15.46 -2.84 7.22
CA GLY A 286 -14.37 -3.78 7.00
C GLY A 286 -13.60 -3.52 5.72
N SER A 287 -14.14 -2.79 4.73
CA SER A 287 -13.39 -2.38 3.54
C SER A 287 -12.32 -1.34 3.82
N THR A 288 -12.39 -0.67 4.97
CA THR A 288 -11.41 0.32 5.45
C THR A 288 -10.65 -0.13 6.70
N TYR A 289 -11.03 -1.28 7.27
CA TYR A 289 -10.39 -1.91 8.41
C TYR A 289 -9.95 -3.33 8.02
N ASN A 290 -8.80 -3.44 7.37
CA ASN A 290 -8.39 -4.66 6.70
C ASN A 290 -6.88 -4.93 6.59
N SER A 291 -5.96 -4.00 6.85
CA SER A 291 -4.53 -4.22 6.54
C SER A 291 -3.57 -3.59 7.57
N GLU A 292 -2.25 -3.70 7.37
CA GLU A 292 -1.19 -2.91 8.05
C GLU A 292 -1.27 -2.81 9.58
N ARG A 293 -1.76 -3.87 10.25
CA ARG A 293 -2.08 -3.85 11.70
C ARG A 293 -2.99 -2.69 12.11
N GLU A 294 -3.88 -2.26 11.22
CA GLU A 294 -4.98 -1.38 11.58
C GLU A 294 -5.62 -1.91 12.87
N THR A 295 -5.73 -1.02 13.84
CA THR A 295 -6.11 -1.31 15.22
C THR A 295 -7.15 -0.30 15.66
N ILE A 296 -8.24 -0.83 16.20
CA ILE A 296 -9.35 -0.08 16.76
C ILE A 296 -9.39 -0.28 18.27
N HIS A 297 -9.71 0.77 19.01
CA HIS A 297 -9.76 0.74 20.47
C HIS A 297 -11.16 1.16 20.95
N TYR A 298 -11.81 0.28 21.71
CA TYR A 298 -13.11 0.53 22.31
C TYR A 298 -12.99 0.67 23.80
N GLN A 299 -13.62 1.71 24.34
CA GLN A 299 -13.83 1.86 25.76
C GLN A 299 -15.08 1.06 26.17
N VAL A 300 -14.91 0.10 27.07
CA VAL A 300 -16.00 -0.73 27.60
C VAL A 300 -16.15 -0.52 29.10
N GLU A 301 -17.39 -0.41 29.57
CA GLU A 301 -17.71 -0.23 30.98
C GLU A 301 -18.01 -1.58 31.63
N VAL A 302 -17.15 -1.99 32.55
CA VAL A 302 -17.21 -3.26 33.26
C VAL A 302 -17.95 -3.05 34.59
N PRO A 303 -19.14 -3.63 34.78
CA PRO A 303 -19.95 -3.36 35.97
C PRO A 303 -19.35 -3.98 37.24
N GLU A 304 -18.82 -5.21 37.16
CA GLU A 304 -18.32 -5.98 38.30
C GLU A 304 -17.04 -6.73 37.91
N SER A 305 -16.01 -6.72 38.76
CA SER A 305 -14.77 -7.44 38.46
C SER A 305 -15.03 -8.94 38.34
N GLY A 306 -14.63 -9.57 37.24
CA GLY A 306 -14.90 -10.98 37.00
C GLY A 306 -14.49 -11.44 35.62
N TYR A 307 -14.86 -12.68 35.28
CA TYR A 307 -14.59 -13.27 33.98
C TYR A 307 -15.78 -13.07 33.04
N TYR A 308 -15.49 -12.58 31.84
CA TYR A 308 -16.44 -12.30 30.78
C TYR A 308 -16.09 -13.06 29.51
N GLN A 309 -17.10 -13.48 28.77
CA GLN A 309 -16.99 -13.79 27.36
C GLN A 309 -17.05 -12.48 26.57
N ILE A 310 -16.25 -12.41 25.51
CA ILE A 310 -16.32 -11.34 24.52
C ILE A 310 -16.99 -11.92 23.27
N THR A 311 -18.03 -11.26 22.78
CA THR A 311 -18.67 -11.60 21.51
C THR A 311 -18.71 -10.38 20.60
N LEU A 312 -18.28 -10.56 19.35
CA LEU A 312 -18.37 -9.53 18.31
C LEU A 312 -19.55 -9.84 17.40
N LYS A 313 -20.45 -8.88 17.19
CA LYS A 313 -21.39 -8.95 16.09
C LYS A 313 -20.70 -8.47 14.83
N ALA A 314 -20.32 -9.44 14.00
CA ALA A 314 -19.46 -9.22 12.86
C ALA A 314 -20.07 -9.74 11.57
N LEU A 315 -19.62 -9.19 10.45
CA LEU A 315 -19.88 -9.70 9.11
C LEU A 315 -18.55 -9.75 8.35
N GLN A 316 -18.18 -10.96 7.92
CA GLN A 316 -17.07 -11.19 7.00
C GLN A 316 -17.67 -11.51 5.63
N GLY A 317 -18.08 -10.48 4.90
CA GLY A 317 -18.73 -10.63 3.60
C GLY A 317 -17.79 -10.49 2.40
N SER A 318 -16.56 -10.02 2.64
CA SER A 318 -15.68 -9.53 1.58
C SER A 318 -14.67 -10.58 1.10
N ALA A 319 -14.05 -11.33 2.01
CA ALA A 319 -13.08 -12.37 1.65
C ALA A 319 -13.80 -13.69 1.39
N VAL A 320 -14.33 -13.85 0.18
CA VAL A 320 -15.22 -14.95 -0.19
C VAL A 320 -14.57 -16.32 0.06
N ASN A 321 -15.26 -17.14 0.87
CA ASN A 321 -14.81 -18.47 1.30
C ASN A 321 -13.43 -18.49 1.99
N SER A 322 -12.97 -17.34 2.51
CA SER A 322 -11.71 -17.23 3.26
C SER A 322 -11.97 -16.98 4.75
N VAL A 323 -10.89 -16.91 5.52
CA VAL A 323 -10.87 -16.55 6.94
C VAL A 323 -10.03 -15.30 7.11
N VAL A 324 -10.49 -14.39 7.96
CA VAL A 324 -9.72 -13.22 8.38
C VAL A 324 -9.45 -13.30 9.86
N TYR A 325 -8.40 -12.63 10.34
CA TYR A 325 -7.92 -12.82 11.70
C TYR A 325 -7.74 -11.50 12.45
N ARG A 326 -7.93 -11.56 13.77
CA ARG A 326 -7.67 -10.44 14.68
C ARG A 326 -6.87 -10.89 15.90
N THR A 327 -5.99 -10.03 16.39
CA THR A 327 -5.42 -10.17 17.73
C THR A 327 -6.20 -9.29 18.69
N LEU A 328 -6.59 -9.84 19.83
CA LEU A 328 -7.25 -9.11 20.91
C LEU A 328 -6.22 -8.60 21.91
N HIS A 329 -6.32 -7.31 22.24
CA HIS A 329 -5.62 -6.69 23.36
C HIS A 329 -6.62 -6.20 24.41
N ILE A 330 -6.30 -6.40 25.68
CA ILE A 330 -7.02 -5.83 26.82
C ILE A 330 -6.05 -4.88 27.53
N ASN A 331 -6.42 -3.60 27.62
CA ASN A 331 -5.61 -2.54 28.21
C ASN A 331 -4.17 -2.50 27.61
N GLY A 332 -4.07 -2.69 26.29
CA GLY A 332 -2.81 -2.66 25.54
C GLY A 332 -2.01 -3.97 25.53
N GLN A 333 -2.44 -5.00 26.26
CA GLN A 333 -1.71 -6.28 26.35
C GLN A 333 -2.50 -7.42 25.72
N VAL A 334 -1.80 -8.32 25.02
CA VAL A 334 -2.38 -9.61 24.61
C VAL A 334 -2.47 -10.49 25.87
N PRO A 335 -3.67 -10.93 26.29
CA PRO A 335 -3.84 -11.57 27.60
C PRO A 335 -3.19 -12.96 27.70
N PHE A 336 -3.20 -13.73 26.61
CA PHE A 336 -2.63 -15.08 26.50
C PHE A 336 -2.47 -15.46 25.01
N LEU A 337 -1.77 -16.55 24.72
CA LEU A 337 -1.39 -16.95 23.36
C LEU A 337 -2.59 -17.09 22.40
N GLU A 338 -3.68 -17.72 22.84
CA GLU A 338 -4.89 -17.98 22.04
C GLU A 338 -5.73 -16.73 21.75
N ALA A 339 -5.38 -15.57 22.32
CA ALA A 339 -5.96 -14.28 21.97
C ALA A 339 -5.32 -13.66 20.71
N LYS A 340 -4.24 -14.28 20.17
CA LYS A 340 -3.67 -13.97 18.86
C LYS A 340 -4.42 -14.73 17.76
N ALA A 341 -4.41 -14.18 16.54
CA ALA A 341 -4.93 -14.83 15.34
C ALA A 341 -6.33 -15.47 15.51
N ILE A 342 -7.27 -14.75 16.10
CA ILE A 342 -8.66 -15.19 16.28
C ILE A 342 -9.36 -15.21 14.91
N PRO A 343 -9.93 -16.35 14.47
CA PRO A 343 -10.52 -16.50 13.14
C PRO A 343 -11.95 -15.95 13.02
N PHE A 344 -12.24 -15.31 11.90
CA PHE A 344 -13.57 -14.90 11.43
C PHE A 344 -13.83 -15.48 10.05
N GLU A 345 -14.80 -16.39 9.97
CA GLU A 345 -15.14 -17.11 8.75
C GLU A 345 -16.02 -16.27 7.83
N TYR A 346 -15.88 -16.48 6.52
CA TYR A 346 -16.80 -15.92 5.54
C TYR A 346 -18.27 -16.23 5.87
N SER A 347 -19.09 -15.19 5.87
CA SER A 347 -20.53 -15.26 6.02
C SER A 347 -21.20 -14.16 5.22
N SER A 348 -22.29 -14.50 4.52
CA SER A 348 -23.13 -13.50 3.85
C SER A 348 -24.14 -12.84 4.80
N LYS A 349 -24.01 -13.04 6.11
CA LYS A 349 -24.96 -12.64 7.16
C LYS A 349 -24.21 -12.26 8.44
N TRP A 350 -24.67 -11.20 9.12
CA TRP A 350 -24.24 -10.86 10.48
C TRP A 350 -24.31 -12.05 11.45
N GLN A 351 -23.27 -12.22 12.26
CA GLN A 351 -23.14 -13.29 13.25
C GLN A 351 -22.67 -12.71 14.57
N ASN A 352 -23.16 -13.25 15.68
CA ASN A 352 -22.55 -13.05 17.00
C ASN A 352 -21.42 -14.07 17.14
N VAL A 353 -20.18 -13.62 16.96
CA VAL A 353 -18.97 -14.43 17.03
C VAL A 353 -18.36 -14.30 18.42
N THR A 354 -18.67 -15.26 19.29
CA THR A 354 -17.99 -15.39 20.60
C THR A 354 -16.57 -15.85 20.39
N LEU A 355 -15.61 -15.17 21.04
CA LEU A 355 -14.20 -15.54 20.97
C LEU A 355 -14.00 -16.91 21.62
N ARG A 356 -13.41 -17.85 20.88
CA ARG A 356 -13.34 -19.27 21.24
C ARG A 356 -11.94 -19.81 21.05
N LEU A 357 -11.60 -20.81 21.86
CA LEU A 357 -10.44 -21.66 21.65
C LEU A 357 -10.57 -22.45 20.34
N PRO A 358 -9.46 -22.97 19.79
CA PRO A 358 -9.50 -23.91 18.66
C PRO A 358 -10.37 -25.16 18.92
N THR A 359 -10.56 -25.56 20.18
CA THR A 359 -11.46 -26.66 20.59
C THR A 359 -12.95 -26.32 20.41
N GLY A 360 -13.29 -25.04 20.30
CA GLY A 360 -14.66 -24.51 20.21
C GLY A 360 -15.21 -23.96 21.53
N ASP A 361 -14.50 -24.12 22.65
CA ASP A 361 -14.95 -23.61 23.94
C ASP A 361 -14.81 -22.07 24.03
N PRO A 362 -15.75 -21.34 24.68
CA PRO A 362 -15.64 -19.89 24.85
C PRO A 362 -14.42 -19.53 25.69
N MET A 363 -13.69 -18.50 25.27
CA MET A 363 -12.62 -17.92 26.07
C MET A 363 -13.21 -16.96 27.11
N LEU A 364 -12.65 -17.00 28.31
CA LEU A 364 -12.98 -16.10 29.41
C LEU A 364 -11.86 -15.10 29.64
N PHE A 365 -12.23 -13.84 29.85
CA PHE A 365 -11.31 -12.72 30.06
C PHE A 365 -11.64 -12.05 31.39
N TYR A 366 -10.66 -11.96 32.28
CA TYR A 366 -10.78 -11.22 33.53
C TYR A 366 -10.74 -9.73 33.25
N LEU A 367 -11.73 -9.01 33.75
CA LEU A 367 -11.84 -7.56 33.67
C LEU A 367 -12.10 -7.00 35.06
N GLU A 368 -11.45 -5.87 35.38
CA GLU A 368 -11.71 -5.13 36.62
C GLU A 368 -12.89 -4.17 36.44
N THR A 369 -13.68 -3.94 37.50
CA THR A 369 -14.75 -2.94 37.52
C THR A 369 -14.26 -1.57 37.08
N GLY A 370 -15.05 -0.90 36.24
CA GLY A 370 -14.75 0.41 35.68
C GLY A 370 -14.47 0.32 34.19
N THR A 371 -13.64 1.22 33.70
CA THR A 371 -13.35 1.33 32.27
C THR A 371 -12.20 0.41 31.87
N SER A 372 -12.41 -0.41 30.84
CA SER A 372 -11.33 -1.16 30.17
C SER A 372 -11.26 -0.77 28.68
N ILE A 373 -10.07 -0.91 28.08
CA ILE A 373 -9.87 -0.71 26.65
C ILE A 373 -9.71 -2.07 25.98
N LEU A 374 -10.66 -2.41 25.11
CA LEU A 374 -10.55 -3.57 24.22
C LEU A 374 -10.04 -3.10 22.87
N SER A 375 -8.95 -3.70 22.40
CA SER A 375 -8.39 -3.38 21.09
C SER A 375 -8.37 -4.61 20.20
N LEU A 376 -8.70 -4.42 18.93
CA LEU A 376 -8.64 -5.45 17.92
C LEU A 376 -7.70 -4.97 16.83
N SER A 377 -6.68 -5.77 16.56
CA SER A 377 -5.66 -5.47 15.55
C SER A 377 -5.80 -6.46 14.40
N VAL A 378 -5.69 -5.99 13.16
CA VAL A 378 -5.56 -6.85 11.99
C VAL A 378 -4.36 -7.78 12.18
N ASP A 379 -4.59 -9.09 11.97
CA ASP A 379 -3.56 -10.12 12.11
C ASP A 379 -3.44 -10.89 10.79
N LEU A 380 -2.24 -10.89 10.20
CA LEU A 380 -1.92 -11.65 8.98
C LEU A 380 -0.92 -12.78 9.26
N SER A 381 -0.55 -13.02 10.52
CA SER A 381 0.43 -14.04 10.88
C SER A 381 0.07 -15.46 10.42
N PRO A 382 -1.21 -15.88 10.33
CA PRO A 382 -1.55 -17.16 9.71
C PRO A 382 -1.13 -17.29 8.24
N TYR A 383 -1.04 -16.16 7.51
CA TYR A 383 -0.64 -16.11 6.10
C TYR A 383 0.86 -15.91 5.89
N GLN A 384 1.66 -15.77 6.96
CA GLN A 384 3.10 -15.49 6.88
C GLN A 384 3.86 -16.45 5.96
N GLU A 385 3.76 -17.76 6.22
CA GLU A 385 4.47 -18.78 5.43
C GLU A 385 4.03 -18.78 3.97
N THR A 386 2.70 -18.72 3.71
CA THR A 386 2.17 -18.56 2.34
C THR A 386 2.74 -17.33 1.65
N TYR A 387 2.81 -16.20 2.34
CA TYR A 387 3.32 -14.96 1.78
C TYR A 387 4.77 -15.12 1.31
N TYR A 388 5.66 -15.60 2.18
CA TYR A 388 7.06 -15.77 1.82
C TYR A 388 7.27 -16.86 0.77
N GLU A 389 6.44 -17.91 0.78
CA GLU A 389 6.49 -18.96 -0.23
C GLU A 389 6.02 -18.46 -1.61
N PHE A 390 4.97 -17.64 -1.65
CA PHE A 390 4.57 -16.95 -2.88
C PHE A 390 5.68 -16.03 -3.39
N GLN A 391 6.33 -15.25 -2.52
CA GLN A 391 7.47 -14.40 -2.91
C GLN A 391 8.62 -15.23 -3.48
N ARG A 392 8.96 -16.36 -2.84
CA ARG A 392 10.00 -17.29 -3.29
C ARG A 392 9.70 -17.84 -4.69
N ILE A 393 8.48 -18.30 -4.92
CA ILE A 393 8.06 -18.88 -6.20
C ILE A 393 7.95 -17.79 -7.27
N LEU A 394 7.43 -16.62 -6.93
CA LEU A 394 7.35 -15.48 -7.83
C LEU A 394 8.74 -15.04 -8.29
N LYS A 395 9.70 -14.96 -7.36
CA LYS A 395 11.12 -14.73 -7.68
C LYS A 395 11.66 -15.82 -8.61
N ALA A 396 11.40 -17.10 -8.33
CA ALA A 396 11.88 -18.20 -9.16
C ALA A 396 11.28 -18.19 -10.58
N VAL A 397 9.98 -17.89 -10.73
CA VAL A 397 9.29 -17.71 -12.01
C VAL A 397 9.93 -16.56 -12.81
N ASN A 398 10.23 -15.46 -12.12
CA ASN A 398 10.90 -14.31 -12.71
C ASN A 398 12.33 -14.63 -13.13
N ASP A 399 13.14 -15.25 -12.26
CA ASP A 399 14.50 -15.67 -12.56
C ASP A 399 14.53 -16.61 -13.78
N LEU A 400 13.58 -17.54 -13.87
CA LEU A 400 13.41 -18.42 -15.03
C LEU A 400 13.06 -17.64 -16.30
N SER A 401 12.12 -16.69 -16.22
CA SER A 401 11.77 -15.80 -17.33
C SER A 401 13.01 -15.06 -17.86
N LEU A 402 13.87 -14.59 -16.97
CA LEU A 402 15.12 -13.90 -17.32
C LEU A 402 16.15 -14.84 -17.96
N GLN A 403 16.29 -16.06 -17.44
CA GLN A 403 17.18 -17.07 -18.03
C GLN A 403 16.73 -17.46 -19.44
N ILE A 404 15.43 -17.66 -19.65
CA ILE A 404 14.88 -17.94 -20.98
C ILE A 404 15.13 -16.77 -21.92
N ARG A 405 14.89 -15.52 -21.49
CA ARG A 405 15.17 -14.32 -22.31
C ARG A 405 16.65 -14.18 -22.67
N LYS A 406 17.56 -14.48 -21.75
CA LYS A 406 19.01 -14.50 -22.02
C LYS A 406 19.37 -15.52 -23.11
N LEU A 407 18.65 -16.62 -23.21
CA LEU A 407 18.85 -17.65 -24.22
C LEU A 407 18.23 -17.27 -25.59
N THR A 408 17.01 -16.72 -25.57
CA THR A 408 16.18 -16.53 -26.77
C THR A 408 16.31 -15.14 -27.38
N GLY A 409 16.74 -14.15 -26.61
CA GLY A 409 16.61 -12.72 -26.95
C GLY A 409 15.20 -12.18 -26.73
N ASN A 410 14.99 -10.90 -27.01
CA ASN A 410 13.69 -10.21 -26.83
C ASN A 410 12.63 -10.55 -27.89
N GLN A 411 13.04 -11.08 -29.05
CA GLN A 411 12.12 -11.55 -30.10
C GLN A 411 12.27 -13.05 -30.27
N VAL A 412 11.20 -13.79 -29.98
CA VAL A 412 11.16 -15.24 -30.17
C VAL A 412 10.82 -15.48 -31.64
N ASP A 413 11.76 -16.05 -32.38
CA ASP A 413 11.51 -16.59 -33.71
C ASP A 413 10.61 -17.83 -33.57
N GLU A 414 9.36 -17.74 -34.05
CA GLU A 414 8.37 -18.81 -33.92
C GLU A 414 8.77 -20.10 -34.64
N ASP A 415 9.64 -19.98 -35.66
CA ASP A 415 10.12 -21.11 -36.48
C ASP A 415 11.39 -21.76 -35.89
N ARG A 416 11.91 -21.24 -34.76
CA ARG A 416 13.12 -21.75 -34.12
C ARG A 416 12.80 -22.79 -33.04
N ASP A 417 13.27 -24.01 -33.27
CA ASP A 417 13.24 -25.06 -32.25
C ASP A 417 14.33 -24.84 -31.20
N TRP A 418 13.97 -25.06 -29.94
CA TRP A 418 14.86 -24.94 -28.78
C TRP A 418 14.94 -26.28 -28.06
N ASP A 419 16.11 -26.61 -27.53
CA ASP A 419 16.27 -27.66 -26.52
C ASP A 419 16.58 -27.00 -25.18
N ILE A 420 15.53 -26.60 -24.46
CA ILE A 420 15.68 -25.79 -23.24
C ILE A 420 16.37 -26.57 -22.13
N GLU A 421 16.18 -27.89 -22.06
CA GLU A 421 16.85 -28.75 -21.08
C GLU A 421 18.38 -28.82 -21.29
N GLU A 422 18.89 -28.60 -22.51
CA GLU A 422 20.34 -28.53 -22.76
C GLU A 422 20.96 -27.28 -22.11
N TYR A 423 20.25 -26.15 -22.14
CA TYR A 423 20.74 -24.86 -21.62
C TYR A 423 20.36 -24.61 -20.16
N LEU A 424 19.20 -25.13 -19.74
CA LEU A 424 18.65 -25.02 -18.39
C LEU A 424 18.29 -26.43 -17.87
N PRO A 425 19.28 -27.25 -17.52
CA PRO A 425 19.03 -28.61 -17.04
C PRO A 425 18.16 -28.63 -15.78
N GLY A 426 17.08 -29.43 -15.80
CA GLY A 426 16.17 -29.56 -14.67
C GLY A 426 15.09 -28.47 -14.60
N VAL A 427 14.85 -27.74 -15.68
CA VAL A 427 13.78 -26.73 -15.74
C VAL A 427 12.41 -27.36 -15.52
N SER A 428 12.14 -28.55 -16.09
CA SER A 428 10.89 -29.27 -15.87
C SER A 428 10.70 -29.64 -14.40
N ASP A 429 11.76 -30.13 -13.74
CA ASP A 429 11.72 -30.49 -12.32
C ASP A 429 11.48 -29.25 -11.45
N SER A 430 12.13 -28.13 -11.78
CA SER A 430 11.97 -26.86 -11.06
C SER A 430 10.54 -26.33 -11.18
N LEU A 431 9.95 -26.36 -12.38
CA LEU A 431 8.55 -25.98 -12.62
C LEU A 431 7.58 -26.88 -11.85
N ASN A 432 7.84 -28.19 -11.82
CA ASN A 432 7.06 -29.14 -11.03
C ASN A 432 7.16 -28.87 -9.54
N GLN A 433 8.37 -28.62 -9.00
CA GLN A 433 8.56 -28.29 -7.59
C GLN A 433 7.83 -27.00 -7.18
N MET A 434 7.84 -25.97 -8.03
CA MET A 434 7.06 -24.75 -7.81
C MET A 434 5.55 -25.06 -7.77
N ALA A 435 5.06 -25.91 -8.68
CA ALA A 435 3.67 -26.33 -8.70
C ALA A 435 3.28 -27.17 -7.46
N ASP A 436 4.16 -28.08 -7.01
CA ASP A 436 3.98 -28.88 -5.79
C ASP A 436 3.91 -27.99 -4.55
N ALA A 437 4.78 -26.97 -4.47
CA ALA A 437 4.78 -26.01 -3.37
C ALA A 437 3.50 -25.15 -3.34
N LEU A 438 3.05 -24.64 -4.49
CA LEU A 438 1.76 -23.92 -4.57
C LEU A 438 0.57 -24.82 -4.22
N GLU A 439 0.64 -26.11 -4.53
CA GLU A 439 -0.40 -27.08 -4.16
C GLU A 439 -0.44 -27.31 -2.64
N GLN A 440 0.73 -27.36 -1.98
CA GLN A 440 0.82 -27.38 -0.52
C GLN A 440 0.22 -26.12 0.12
N GLU A 441 0.54 -24.94 -0.42
CA GLU A 441 -0.05 -23.68 0.05
C GLU A 441 -1.56 -23.61 -0.20
N GLN A 442 -2.03 -24.12 -1.34
CA GLN A 442 -3.46 -24.24 -1.60
C GLN A 442 -4.15 -25.12 -0.55
N HIS A 443 -3.53 -26.24 -0.17
CA HIS A 443 -4.05 -27.09 0.91
C HIS A 443 -3.99 -26.42 2.29
N ARG A 444 -2.94 -25.65 2.57
CA ARG A 444 -2.77 -24.88 3.81
C ARG A 444 -3.89 -23.86 3.97
N ILE A 445 -4.15 -23.07 2.92
CA ILE A 445 -5.23 -22.08 2.88
C ILE A 445 -6.60 -22.76 2.98
N ALA A 446 -6.83 -23.84 2.22
CA ALA A 446 -8.08 -24.59 2.29
C ALA A 446 -8.35 -25.13 3.71
N GLY A 447 -7.29 -25.51 4.43
CA GLY A 447 -7.37 -26.00 5.82
C GLY A 447 -7.71 -24.93 6.86
N MET A 448 -7.61 -23.65 6.51
CA MET A 448 -7.97 -22.54 7.40
C MET A 448 -9.49 -22.35 7.49
N SER A 449 -10.23 -22.57 6.41
CA SER A 449 -11.68 -22.38 6.38
C SER A 449 -12.46 -23.69 6.61
N LYS A 450 -13.68 -23.55 7.14
CA LYS A 450 -14.62 -24.67 7.33
C LYS A 450 -15.40 -25.04 6.06
N THR A 451 -15.28 -24.29 4.97
CA THR A 451 -15.98 -24.56 3.71
C THR A 451 -15.13 -25.39 2.75
N SER A 452 -15.77 -26.20 1.91
CA SER A 452 -15.10 -26.93 0.81
C SER A 452 -15.11 -26.17 -0.52
N LYS A 453 -15.66 -24.96 -0.54
CA LYS A 453 -15.66 -24.09 -1.73
C LYS A 453 -14.34 -23.34 -1.79
N LEU A 454 -13.75 -23.26 -2.97
CA LEU A 454 -12.53 -22.51 -3.19
C LEU A 454 -12.74 -21.02 -2.90
N SER A 455 -11.79 -20.43 -2.18
CA SER A 455 -11.58 -18.99 -2.13
C SER A 455 -11.04 -18.46 -3.47
N GLU A 456 -10.99 -17.14 -3.59
CA GLU A 456 -10.40 -16.46 -4.75
C GLU A 456 -8.89 -16.72 -4.86
N VAL A 457 -8.19 -16.77 -3.72
CA VAL A 457 -6.76 -17.12 -3.63
C VAL A 457 -6.54 -18.54 -4.12
N GLU A 458 -7.29 -19.52 -3.60
CA GLU A 458 -7.18 -20.91 -4.04
C GLU A 458 -7.48 -21.07 -5.53
N SER A 459 -8.43 -20.31 -6.07
CA SER A 459 -8.75 -20.32 -7.50
C SER A 459 -7.60 -19.77 -8.35
N SER A 460 -6.94 -18.70 -7.89
CA SER A 460 -5.74 -18.13 -8.51
C SER A 460 -4.59 -19.13 -8.50
N LEU A 461 -4.34 -19.79 -7.36
CA LEU A 461 -3.33 -20.84 -7.24
C LEU A 461 -3.58 -22.00 -8.19
N LYS A 462 -4.82 -22.44 -8.31
CA LYS A 462 -5.18 -23.52 -9.24
C LYS A 462 -4.79 -23.21 -10.69
N ILE A 463 -4.95 -21.95 -11.10
CA ILE A 463 -4.56 -21.49 -12.45
C ILE A 463 -3.03 -21.50 -12.58
N ALA A 464 -2.32 -20.94 -11.59
CA ALA A 464 -0.86 -20.90 -11.57
C ALA A 464 -0.23 -22.31 -11.59
N ILE A 465 -0.71 -23.22 -10.73
CA ILE A 465 -0.29 -24.63 -10.68
C ILE A 465 -0.49 -25.30 -12.04
N ARG A 466 -1.68 -25.18 -12.63
CA ARG A 466 -1.96 -25.77 -13.94
C ARG A 466 -1.01 -25.25 -15.02
N ASN A 467 -0.74 -23.94 -15.04
CA ASN A 467 0.14 -23.34 -16.03
C ASN A 467 1.61 -23.76 -15.82
N LEU A 468 2.09 -23.84 -14.56
CA LEU A 468 3.42 -24.37 -14.24
C LEU A 468 3.57 -25.82 -14.72
N ARG A 469 2.59 -26.68 -14.46
CA ARG A 469 2.60 -28.08 -14.93
C ARG A 469 2.56 -28.18 -16.45
N PHE A 470 1.82 -27.30 -17.13
CA PHE A 470 1.80 -27.24 -18.59
C PHE A 470 3.20 -26.92 -19.14
N LEU A 471 3.86 -25.89 -18.62
CA LEU A 471 5.22 -25.51 -19.04
C LEU A 471 6.25 -26.60 -18.69
N ALA A 472 6.06 -27.33 -17.60
CA ALA A 472 6.94 -28.45 -17.23
C ALA A 472 6.84 -29.63 -18.21
N GLN A 473 5.65 -29.89 -18.78
CA GLN A 473 5.43 -30.99 -19.73
C GLN A 473 6.08 -30.73 -21.09
N GLU A 474 6.15 -29.47 -21.51
CA GLU A 474 6.70 -29.06 -22.81
C GLU A 474 7.77 -27.96 -22.61
N PRO A 475 8.93 -28.26 -22.00
CA PRO A 475 9.93 -27.26 -21.65
C PRO A 475 10.49 -26.51 -22.88
N ASN A 476 10.52 -27.16 -24.04
CA ASN A 476 10.99 -26.57 -25.30
C ASN A 476 10.03 -25.51 -25.87
N GLU A 477 8.77 -25.49 -25.42
CA GLU A 477 7.77 -24.51 -25.81
C GLU A 477 7.70 -23.32 -24.84
N ILE A 478 8.49 -23.31 -23.76
CA ILE A 478 8.57 -22.18 -22.81
C ILE A 478 8.90 -20.86 -23.52
N PRO A 479 9.85 -20.77 -24.48
CA PRO A 479 10.10 -19.55 -25.24
C PRO A 479 8.86 -18.99 -25.91
N LYS A 480 8.08 -19.84 -26.59
CA LYS A 480 6.85 -19.43 -27.30
C LYS A 480 5.75 -19.02 -26.31
N ASN A 481 5.77 -19.58 -25.11
CA ASN A 481 4.80 -19.32 -24.04
C ASN A 481 5.34 -18.39 -22.94
N ILE A 482 6.38 -17.60 -23.21
CA ILE A 482 7.01 -16.73 -22.20
C ILE A 482 6.02 -15.73 -21.56
N THR A 483 4.98 -15.35 -22.32
CA THR A 483 3.88 -14.50 -21.85
C THR A 483 3.00 -15.15 -20.79
N MET A 484 2.89 -16.49 -20.79
CA MET A 484 2.23 -17.26 -19.73
C MET A 484 3.08 -17.29 -18.46
N LEU A 485 4.41 -17.21 -18.57
CA LEU A 485 5.31 -17.26 -17.42
C LEU A 485 5.26 -15.94 -16.62
N ALA A 486 5.53 -14.80 -17.28
CA ALA A 486 5.71 -13.54 -16.55
C ALA A 486 5.13 -12.26 -17.19
N THR A 487 4.93 -12.20 -18.51
CA THR A 487 4.78 -10.87 -19.17
C THR A 487 3.37 -10.49 -19.61
N SER A 488 2.37 -11.33 -19.37
CA SER A 488 0.96 -10.97 -19.56
C SER A 488 0.22 -10.77 -18.24
N SER A 489 -0.90 -10.05 -18.27
CA SER A 489 -1.82 -9.89 -17.13
C SER A 489 -2.46 -11.20 -16.66
N SER A 490 -2.38 -12.27 -17.46
CA SER A 490 -2.82 -13.63 -17.12
C SER A 490 -1.66 -14.60 -16.88
N SER A 491 -0.44 -14.09 -16.70
CA SER A 491 0.75 -14.90 -16.44
C SER A 491 0.74 -15.53 -15.04
N ILE A 492 1.60 -16.52 -14.82
CA ILE A 492 1.85 -17.10 -13.49
C ILE A 492 2.31 -16.00 -12.52
N ALA A 493 3.25 -15.15 -12.95
CA ALA A 493 3.74 -14.05 -12.12
C ALA A 493 2.63 -13.07 -11.72
N SER A 494 1.81 -12.63 -12.67
CA SER A 494 0.68 -11.73 -12.38
C SER A 494 -0.38 -12.40 -11.48
N THR A 495 -0.66 -13.68 -11.70
CA THR A 495 -1.64 -14.44 -10.90
C THR A 495 -1.17 -14.58 -9.44
N LEU A 496 0.11 -14.91 -9.23
CA LEU A 496 0.69 -14.96 -7.89
C LEU A 496 0.79 -13.58 -7.24
N GLY A 497 1.16 -12.54 -8.01
CA GLY A 497 1.18 -11.16 -7.52
C GLY A 497 -0.19 -10.67 -7.02
N ASN A 498 -1.28 -11.09 -7.69
CA ASN A 498 -2.65 -10.83 -7.24
C ASN A 498 -3.01 -11.66 -6.00
N ALA A 499 -2.62 -12.94 -5.95
CA ALA A 499 -2.83 -13.79 -4.77
C ALA A 499 -2.13 -13.24 -3.51
N VAL A 500 -0.90 -12.72 -3.66
CA VAL A 500 -0.19 -11.99 -2.60
C VAL A 500 -1.02 -10.80 -2.12
N SER A 501 -1.53 -9.98 -3.04
CA SER A 501 -2.36 -8.83 -2.64
C SER A 501 -3.61 -9.28 -1.87
N MET A 502 -4.26 -10.37 -2.27
CA MET A 502 -5.48 -10.87 -1.58
C MET A 502 -5.22 -11.34 -0.15
N ILE A 503 -4.12 -12.07 0.12
CA ILE A 503 -3.80 -12.57 1.48
C ILE A 503 -3.34 -11.45 2.44
N LEU A 504 -2.99 -10.28 1.89
CA LEU A 504 -2.62 -9.10 2.66
C LEU A 504 -3.82 -8.25 3.11
N HIS A 505 -5.05 -8.66 2.75
CA HIS A 505 -6.28 -7.99 3.16
C HIS A 505 -7.13 -8.90 4.05
N SER A 506 -7.56 -8.37 5.19
CA SER A 506 -8.27 -9.06 6.26
C SER A 506 -9.54 -8.29 6.67
N PRO A 507 -10.48 -8.00 5.75
CA PRO A 507 -11.63 -7.12 6.01
C PRO A 507 -12.65 -7.75 6.99
N LEU A 508 -13.13 -6.94 7.95
CA LEU A 508 -14.15 -7.35 8.93
C LEU A 508 -15.10 -6.20 9.29
N ASP A 509 -16.37 -6.33 8.95
CA ASP A 509 -17.40 -5.38 9.41
C ASP A 509 -17.80 -5.70 10.85
N LEU A 510 -17.97 -4.66 11.68
CA LEU A 510 -18.39 -4.79 13.07
C LEU A 510 -19.62 -3.91 13.35
N ASP A 511 -20.60 -4.46 14.05
CA ASP A 511 -21.79 -3.72 14.54
C ASP A 511 -21.72 -3.53 16.04
N LYS A 512 -21.40 -4.59 16.80
CA LYS A 512 -21.39 -4.54 18.26
C LYS A 512 -20.29 -5.36 18.90
N ILE A 513 -19.89 -4.93 20.09
CA ILE A 513 -19.10 -5.70 21.04
C ILE A 513 -19.97 -5.99 22.27
N TYR A 514 -20.00 -7.25 22.67
CA TYR A 514 -20.70 -7.71 23.86
C TYR A 514 -19.70 -8.21 24.90
N LEU A 515 -19.83 -7.72 26.13
CA LEU A 515 -19.27 -8.37 27.32
C LEU A 515 -20.38 -9.05 28.08
N HIS A 516 -20.25 -10.35 28.27
CA HIS A 516 -21.32 -11.12 28.90
C HIS A 516 -20.82 -12.37 29.64
N GLY A 517 -21.62 -12.86 30.58
CA GLY A 517 -21.45 -14.20 31.16
C GLY A 517 -21.95 -15.30 30.23
N ASP A 518 -22.39 -16.43 30.79
CA ASP A 518 -22.99 -17.52 30.01
C ASP A 518 -24.47 -17.25 29.72
N VAL A 519 -24.74 -16.31 28.81
CA VAL A 519 -26.08 -15.85 28.44
C VAL A 519 -26.26 -15.86 26.92
N GLU A 520 -27.48 -16.17 26.47
CA GLU A 520 -27.81 -16.22 25.05
C GLU A 520 -28.04 -14.80 24.50
N LEU A 521 -27.29 -14.44 23.46
CA LEU A 521 -27.43 -13.16 22.77
C LEU A 521 -28.59 -13.17 21.76
N SER A 522 -29.17 -11.99 21.51
CA SER A 522 -30.26 -11.85 20.53
C SER A 522 -29.82 -12.18 19.09
N ASP A 523 -30.77 -12.60 18.25
CA ASP A 523 -30.50 -12.96 16.85
C ASP A 523 -29.84 -11.79 16.08
N PRO A 524 -28.62 -11.97 15.54
CA PRO A 524 -27.87 -10.91 14.87
C PRO A 524 -28.55 -10.38 13.60
N GLN A 525 -29.52 -11.12 13.03
CA GLN A 525 -30.29 -10.68 11.87
C GLN A 525 -31.52 -9.83 12.24
N GLY A 526 -31.87 -9.77 13.52
CA GLY A 526 -33.15 -9.26 13.98
C GLY A 526 -34.34 -10.15 13.58
N ASN A 527 -35.47 -9.88 14.22
CA ASN A 527 -36.67 -10.69 14.06
C ASN A 527 -37.17 -10.71 12.60
N PHE A 528 -37.50 -11.89 12.07
CA PHE A 528 -37.98 -12.11 10.70
C PHE A 528 -39.19 -11.24 10.34
N PHE A 529 -40.18 -11.12 11.23
CA PHE A 529 -41.37 -10.30 10.98
C PHE A 529 -41.03 -8.82 10.82
N THR A 530 -40.09 -8.31 11.63
CA THR A 530 -39.60 -6.94 11.52
C THR A 530 -38.91 -6.71 10.17
N ARG A 531 -38.06 -7.65 9.73
CA ARG A 531 -37.40 -7.57 8.41
C ARG A 531 -38.39 -7.50 7.25
N PHE A 532 -39.41 -8.37 7.27
CA PHE A 532 -40.45 -8.37 6.24
C PHE A 532 -41.24 -7.06 6.20
N TRP A 533 -41.64 -6.55 7.37
CA TRP A 533 -42.37 -5.29 7.45
C TRP A 533 -41.52 -4.08 7.00
N VAL A 534 -40.25 -4.03 7.38
CA VAL A 534 -39.30 -3.01 6.94
C VAL A 534 -39.11 -3.04 5.42
N ALA A 535 -39.03 -4.21 4.80
CA ALA A 535 -38.90 -4.32 3.34
C ALA A 535 -40.12 -3.71 2.62
N ILE A 536 -41.33 -3.97 3.12
CA ILE A 536 -42.56 -3.33 2.62
C ILE A 536 -42.49 -1.82 2.81
N GLN A 537 -42.13 -1.34 4.01
CA GLN A 537 -41.99 0.09 4.28
C GLN A 537 -41.00 0.76 3.33
N ARG A 538 -39.83 0.16 3.09
CA ARG A 538 -38.82 0.67 2.14
C ARG A 538 -39.32 0.73 0.72
N PHE A 539 -40.03 -0.30 0.26
CA PHE A 539 -40.65 -0.31 -1.07
C PHE A 539 -41.59 0.88 -1.25
N PHE A 540 -42.49 1.13 -0.30
CA PHE A 540 -43.39 2.28 -0.38
C PHE A 540 -42.66 3.62 -0.22
N LEU A 541 -41.70 3.73 0.71
CA LEU A 541 -40.90 4.94 0.89
C LEU A 541 -40.17 5.33 -0.40
N SER A 542 -39.64 4.37 -1.15
CA SER A 542 -38.93 4.64 -2.41
C SER A 542 -39.77 5.36 -3.47
N PHE A 543 -41.11 5.27 -3.44
CA PHE A 543 -41.99 6.01 -4.35
C PHE A 543 -42.29 7.45 -3.95
N PHE A 544 -42.12 7.79 -2.66
CA PHE A 544 -42.51 9.09 -2.10
C PHE A 544 -41.32 9.92 -1.59
N ASP A 545 -40.12 9.36 -1.67
CA ASP A 545 -38.93 9.97 -1.12
C ASP A 545 -38.37 11.05 -2.06
N LYS A 546 -38.49 12.30 -1.61
CA LYS A 546 -38.03 13.50 -2.33
C LYS A 546 -36.51 13.56 -2.51
N ARG A 547 -35.74 12.68 -1.85
CA ARG A 547 -34.27 12.58 -2.01
C ARG A 547 -33.84 12.10 -3.40
N TYR A 548 -34.73 11.43 -4.13
CA TYR A 548 -34.53 11.02 -5.52
C TYR A 548 -34.96 12.09 -6.54
N ASN A 549 -35.21 13.31 -6.09
CA ASN A 549 -35.50 14.42 -6.99
C ASN A 549 -34.17 15.00 -7.49
N ASP A 550 -33.73 14.53 -8.66
CA ASP A 550 -32.41 14.83 -9.23
C ASP A 550 -32.24 16.28 -9.75
N LYS A 551 -33.27 17.13 -9.65
CA LYS A 551 -33.24 18.49 -10.16
C LYS A 551 -33.05 19.53 -9.07
N ALA A 552 -32.14 20.47 -9.29
CA ALA A 552 -31.97 21.65 -8.46
C ALA A 552 -33.25 22.51 -8.42
N ALA A 553 -33.46 23.21 -7.31
CA ALA A 553 -34.49 24.24 -7.23
C ALA A 553 -34.10 25.47 -8.09
N PRO A 554 -35.07 26.32 -8.52
CA PRO A 554 -34.76 27.50 -9.34
C PRO A 554 -33.80 28.51 -8.68
N ASP A 555 -33.63 28.47 -7.36
CA ASP A 555 -32.76 29.33 -6.56
C ASP A 555 -31.49 28.61 -6.07
N GLU A 556 -31.14 27.46 -6.66
CA GLU A 556 -30.04 26.59 -6.26
C GLU A 556 -29.12 26.31 -7.45
N LEU A 557 -27.81 26.44 -7.22
CA LEU A 557 -26.77 26.16 -8.22
C LEU A 557 -26.72 24.66 -8.50
N GLU A 558 -26.96 24.25 -9.74
CA GLU A 558 -26.87 22.85 -10.17
C GLU A 558 -25.44 22.49 -10.56
N VAL A 559 -24.82 21.57 -9.81
CA VAL A 559 -23.44 21.11 -10.01
C VAL A 559 -23.43 19.64 -10.37
N TRP A 560 -22.90 19.30 -11.54
CA TRP A 560 -22.78 17.92 -12.01
C TRP A 560 -21.35 17.42 -11.87
N ILE A 561 -21.14 16.29 -11.19
CA ILE A 561 -19.81 15.80 -10.82
C ILE A 561 -19.60 14.38 -11.35
N ASN A 562 -18.56 14.19 -12.17
CA ASN A 562 -18.19 12.88 -12.70
C ASN A 562 -17.22 12.15 -11.76
N ARG A 563 -17.74 11.78 -10.58
CA ARG A 563 -17.05 10.99 -9.55
C ARG A 563 -18.04 10.05 -8.86
N PRO A 564 -17.56 9.03 -8.12
CA PRO A 564 -18.42 8.15 -7.32
C PRO A 564 -19.31 8.94 -6.35
N LYS A 565 -20.46 8.39 -5.99
CA LYS A 565 -21.47 9.10 -5.19
C LYS A 565 -20.94 9.59 -3.83
N GLN A 566 -20.05 8.84 -3.18
CA GLN A 566 -19.41 9.25 -1.92
C GLN A 566 -18.68 10.60 -2.06
N TYR A 567 -17.97 10.79 -3.17
CA TYR A 567 -17.30 12.06 -3.47
C TYR A 567 -18.31 13.18 -3.69
N VAL A 568 -19.38 12.92 -4.44
CA VAL A 568 -20.45 13.92 -4.69
C VAL A 568 -21.15 14.34 -3.40
N ASP A 569 -21.42 13.39 -2.51
CA ASP A 569 -22.04 13.66 -1.21
C ASP A 569 -21.11 14.47 -0.29
N LEU A 570 -19.79 14.23 -0.36
CA LEU A 570 -18.79 15.05 0.33
C LEU A 570 -18.80 16.49 -0.16
N ILE A 571 -18.78 16.70 -1.48
CA ILE A 571 -18.87 18.05 -2.06
C ILE A 571 -20.19 18.73 -1.69
N GLN A 572 -21.32 18.00 -1.73
CA GLN A 572 -22.61 18.53 -1.29
C GLN A 572 -22.57 18.98 0.17
N LYS A 573 -21.97 18.18 1.06
CA LYS A 573 -21.85 18.50 2.48
C LYS A 573 -20.95 19.72 2.72
N MET A 574 -19.79 19.77 2.08
CA MET A 574 -18.91 20.94 2.14
C MET A 574 -19.66 22.20 1.66
N ALA A 575 -20.48 22.06 0.62
CA ALA A 575 -21.30 23.15 0.14
C ALA A 575 -22.38 23.57 1.16
N ASP A 576 -22.97 22.63 1.90
CA ASP A 576 -24.00 22.89 2.91
C ASP A 576 -23.46 23.53 4.18
N GLU A 577 -22.29 23.09 4.62
CA GLU A 577 -21.69 23.49 5.91
C GLU A 577 -20.80 24.73 5.80
N GLN A 578 -20.13 24.92 4.67
CA GLN A 578 -19.13 25.98 4.51
C GLN A 578 -19.55 26.99 3.45
N PHE A 579 -19.79 26.54 2.21
CA PHE A 579 -20.03 27.45 1.09
C PHE A 579 -21.37 28.21 1.20
N THR A 580 -22.47 27.50 1.44
CA THR A 580 -23.82 28.08 1.51
C THR A 580 -23.95 29.06 2.68
N PRO A 581 -23.47 28.76 3.91
CA PRO A 581 -23.51 29.72 5.01
C PRO A 581 -22.63 30.95 4.78
N ALA A 582 -21.47 30.79 4.14
CA ALA A 582 -20.56 31.90 3.86
C ALA A 582 -21.04 32.81 2.70
N SER A 583 -21.64 32.22 1.66
CA SER A 583 -22.01 32.94 0.43
C SER A 583 -23.50 33.27 0.33
N GLY A 584 -24.36 32.55 1.04
CA GLY A 584 -25.81 32.56 0.86
C GLY A 584 -26.31 31.83 -0.40
N ILE A 585 -25.42 31.23 -1.20
CA ILE A 585 -25.74 30.52 -2.44
C ILE A 585 -25.96 29.05 -2.14
N LYS A 586 -27.15 28.53 -2.45
CA LYS A 586 -27.47 27.11 -2.29
C LYS A 586 -26.87 26.32 -3.45
N VAL A 587 -26.40 25.11 -3.17
CA VAL A 587 -25.81 24.21 -4.16
C VAL A 587 -26.50 22.85 -4.14
N LYS A 588 -26.77 22.30 -5.33
CA LYS A 588 -27.20 20.91 -5.54
C LYS A 588 -26.15 20.17 -6.36
N ALA A 589 -25.39 19.30 -5.72
CA ALA A 589 -24.47 18.39 -6.39
C ALA A 589 -25.20 17.11 -6.84
N SER A 590 -24.91 16.69 -8.07
CA SER A 590 -25.52 15.52 -8.73
C SER A 590 -24.45 14.70 -9.45
N VAL A 591 -24.58 13.36 -9.40
CA VAL A 591 -23.64 12.46 -10.09
C VAL A 591 -23.83 12.55 -11.60
N MET A 592 -22.73 12.79 -12.32
CA MET A 592 -22.66 12.75 -13.77
C MET A 592 -21.93 11.49 -14.22
N ALA A 593 -22.65 10.38 -14.37
CA ALA A 593 -22.06 9.08 -14.72
C ALA A 593 -21.33 9.02 -16.08
N ALA A 594 -21.56 10.00 -16.97
CA ALA A 594 -20.88 10.06 -18.26
C ALA A 594 -20.81 11.52 -18.74
N GLU A 595 -19.62 11.95 -19.11
CA GLU A 595 -19.32 13.31 -19.57
C GLU A 595 -20.08 13.71 -20.84
N GLY A 596 -20.34 12.76 -21.75
CA GLY A 596 -21.14 12.99 -22.95
C GLY A 596 -22.57 13.51 -22.69
N LYS A 597 -23.07 13.40 -21.45
CA LYS A 597 -24.34 14.03 -21.04
C LYS A 597 -24.31 15.56 -21.15
N LEU A 598 -23.17 16.21 -20.96
CA LEU A 598 -23.05 17.67 -21.08
C LEU A 598 -23.35 18.15 -22.50
N ILE A 599 -22.88 17.43 -23.52
CA ILE A 599 -23.13 17.75 -24.94
C ILE A 599 -24.63 17.63 -25.27
N LEU A 600 -25.27 16.55 -24.79
CA LEU A 600 -26.71 16.32 -24.98
C LEU A 600 -27.56 17.35 -24.21
N ALA A 601 -27.17 17.67 -22.98
CA ALA A 601 -27.82 18.68 -22.14
C ALA A 601 -27.77 20.07 -22.79
N ASN A 602 -26.64 20.39 -23.43
CA ASN A 602 -26.45 21.67 -24.11
C ASN A 602 -27.42 21.82 -25.28
N SER A 603 -27.54 20.78 -26.11
CA SER A 603 -28.49 20.74 -27.23
C SER A 603 -29.95 20.83 -26.78
N ALA A 604 -30.25 20.41 -25.54
CA ALA A 604 -31.59 20.43 -24.96
C ALA A 604 -31.89 21.67 -24.10
N GLY A 605 -30.92 22.58 -23.91
CA GLY A 605 -31.05 23.75 -23.03
C GLY A 605 -31.25 23.37 -21.55
N LYS A 606 -30.63 22.28 -21.09
CA LYS A 606 -30.75 21.72 -19.73
C LYS A 606 -29.38 21.48 -19.09
N ASN A 607 -28.44 22.37 -19.33
CA ASN A 607 -27.10 22.30 -18.74
C ASN A 607 -27.17 22.49 -17.22
N PRO A 608 -26.26 21.87 -16.46
CA PRO A 608 -25.97 22.32 -15.10
C PRO A 608 -25.32 23.71 -15.15
N ASP A 609 -25.30 24.40 -14.01
CA ASP A 609 -24.58 25.66 -13.85
C ASP A 609 -23.05 25.43 -13.80
N VAL A 610 -22.63 24.32 -13.17
CA VAL A 610 -21.21 23.93 -13.07
C VAL A 610 -21.06 22.43 -13.34
N ALA A 611 -19.97 22.04 -14.02
CA ALA A 611 -19.56 20.65 -14.16
C ALA A 611 -18.16 20.43 -13.59
N MET A 612 -17.96 19.34 -12.85
CA MET A 612 -16.69 18.97 -12.20
C MET A 612 -16.27 17.54 -12.57
N GLY A 613 -14.98 17.22 -12.44
CA GLY A 613 -14.42 15.92 -12.80
C GLY A 613 -14.48 15.62 -14.30
N VAL A 614 -14.55 16.66 -15.13
CA VAL A 614 -14.53 16.58 -16.59
C VAL A 614 -13.10 16.40 -17.10
N ALA A 615 -12.95 15.91 -18.32
CA ALA A 615 -11.66 15.79 -18.95
C ALA A 615 -11.05 17.18 -19.21
N SER A 616 -9.72 17.29 -19.08
CA SER A 616 -9.00 18.57 -19.17
C SER A 616 -9.14 19.28 -20.52
N TRP A 617 -9.44 18.55 -21.61
CA TRP A 617 -9.65 19.13 -22.94
C TRP A 617 -11.10 19.60 -23.18
N LEU A 618 -12.08 19.17 -22.37
CA LEU A 618 -13.50 19.47 -22.65
C LEU A 618 -13.81 20.99 -22.57
N PRO A 619 -13.29 21.75 -21.60
CA PRO A 619 -13.53 23.20 -21.53
C PRO A 619 -13.11 23.95 -22.80
N TYR A 620 -11.97 23.58 -23.39
CA TYR A 620 -11.51 24.11 -24.68
C TYR A 620 -12.52 23.82 -25.81
N ASP A 621 -12.94 22.56 -25.95
CA ASP A 621 -13.89 22.13 -26.98
C ASP A 621 -15.26 22.83 -26.87
N LEU A 622 -15.73 23.05 -25.64
CA LEU A 622 -16.97 23.78 -25.39
C LEU A 622 -16.79 25.30 -25.61
N GLY A 623 -15.63 25.86 -25.27
CA GLY A 623 -15.28 27.26 -25.48
C GLY A 623 -15.35 27.64 -26.96
N ILE A 624 -14.75 26.82 -27.85
CA ILE A 624 -14.83 26.98 -29.31
C ILE A 624 -16.28 27.06 -29.81
N ARG A 625 -17.17 26.27 -29.20
CA ARG A 625 -18.59 26.17 -29.60
C ARG A 625 -19.46 27.27 -28.99
N GLY A 626 -18.90 28.12 -28.12
CA GLY A 626 -19.68 29.07 -27.32
C GLY A 626 -20.66 28.38 -26.37
N ALA A 627 -20.33 27.15 -25.95
CA ALA A 627 -21.21 26.26 -25.21
C ALA A 627 -20.99 26.31 -23.69
N ILE A 628 -20.01 27.09 -23.23
CA ILE A 628 -19.60 27.28 -21.83
C ILE A 628 -19.24 28.76 -21.60
N LEU A 629 -19.34 29.23 -20.35
CA LEU A 629 -19.08 30.61 -19.97
C LEU A 629 -17.58 30.93 -20.02
N ASP A 630 -17.21 32.07 -20.61
CA ASP A 630 -15.86 32.62 -20.50
C ASP A 630 -15.68 33.27 -19.12
N LEU A 631 -14.86 32.66 -18.26
CA LEU A 631 -14.55 33.15 -16.93
C LEU A 631 -13.65 34.39 -16.94
N SER A 632 -12.92 34.64 -18.03
CA SER A 632 -12.02 35.80 -18.14
C SER A 632 -12.78 37.14 -18.04
N GLN A 633 -14.08 37.14 -18.31
CA GLN A 633 -14.93 38.33 -18.10
C GLN A 633 -14.95 38.81 -16.64
N TYR A 634 -14.61 37.92 -15.69
CA TYR A 634 -14.47 38.23 -14.27
C TYR A 634 -13.06 38.72 -13.89
N ALA A 635 -12.17 38.99 -14.85
CA ALA A 635 -10.80 39.43 -14.59
C ALA A 635 -10.68 40.73 -13.78
N SER A 636 -11.76 41.51 -13.63
CA SER A 636 -11.78 42.69 -12.76
C SER A 636 -12.19 42.39 -11.31
N ASP A 637 -12.77 41.21 -11.05
CA ASP A 637 -13.17 40.75 -9.73
C ASP A 637 -11.96 40.33 -8.90
N ILE A 638 -11.91 40.80 -7.64
CA ILE A 638 -10.78 40.53 -6.74
C ILE A 638 -10.76 39.06 -6.32
N GLY A 639 -11.92 38.48 -6.02
CA GLY A 639 -12.04 37.07 -5.62
C GLY A 639 -11.65 36.12 -6.75
N PHE A 640 -11.98 36.47 -8.00
CA PHE A 640 -11.51 35.72 -9.16
C PHE A 640 -9.98 35.78 -9.29
N LYS A 641 -9.37 36.97 -9.14
CA LYS A 641 -7.91 37.10 -9.15
C LYS A 641 -7.25 36.28 -8.03
N GLU A 642 -7.78 36.35 -6.82
CA GLU A 642 -7.28 35.57 -5.68
C GLU A 642 -7.39 34.07 -5.95
N THR A 643 -8.50 33.62 -6.54
CA THR A 643 -8.70 32.21 -6.91
C THR A 643 -7.66 31.73 -7.92
N LEU A 644 -7.32 32.55 -8.93
CA LEU A 644 -6.30 32.19 -9.92
C LEU A 644 -4.90 32.05 -9.29
N THR A 645 -4.62 32.69 -8.15
CA THR A 645 -3.33 32.51 -7.46
C THR A 645 -3.15 31.14 -6.82
N LEU A 646 -4.23 30.35 -6.71
CA LEU A 646 -4.19 28.98 -6.20
C LEU A 646 -3.65 27.97 -7.23
N TYR A 647 -3.54 28.38 -8.49
CA TYR A 647 -3.16 27.51 -9.59
C TYR A 647 -1.82 27.95 -10.20
N PRO A 648 -0.92 27.01 -10.52
CA PRO A 648 0.18 27.28 -11.43
C PRO A 648 -0.35 27.81 -12.77
N GLU A 649 0.25 28.86 -13.32
CA GLU A 649 -0.23 29.46 -14.59
C GLU A 649 -0.31 28.43 -15.73
N GLN A 650 0.60 27.45 -15.74
CA GLN A 650 0.67 26.42 -16.77
C GLN A 650 -0.53 25.46 -16.75
N SER A 651 -1.15 25.20 -15.58
CA SER A 651 -2.28 24.28 -15.50
C SER A 651 -3.59 24.88 -16.02
N LEU A 652 -3.63 26.20 -16.21
CA LEU A 652 -4.76 26.89 -16.82
C LEU A 652 -4.75 26.84 -18.35
N ILE A 653 -3.57 26.67 -18.97
CA ILE A 653 -3.40 26.73 -20.44
C ILE A 653 -4.34 25.78 -21.20
N PRO A 654 -4.51 24.50 -20.80
CA PRO A 654 -5.41 23.58 -21.51
C PRO A 654 -6.88 24.02 -21.49
N LEU A 655 -7.24 24.96 -20.62
CA LEU A 655 -8.61 25.44 -20.39
C LEU A 655 -8.88 26.79 -21.09
N MET A 656 -7.93 27.30 -21.88
CA MET A 656 -8.02 28.60 -22.53
C MET A 656 -8.26 28.50 -24.04
N PHE A 657 -9.06 29.42 -24.58
CA PHE A 657 -9.26 29.59 -26.03
C PHE A 657 -9.52 31.06 -26.37
N ASP A 658 -8.90 31.60 -27.43
CA ASP A 658 -9.06 33.00 -27.89
C ASP A 658 -8.93 34.06 -26.77
N ASN A 659 -7.94 33.87 -25.88
CA ASN A 659 -7.70 34.66 -24.66
C ASN A 659 -8.78 34.57 -23.56
N GLY A 660 -9.82 33.76 -23.75
CA GLY A 660 -10.80 33.40 -22.73
C GLY A 660 -10.35 32.20 -21.89
N LEU A 661 -10.86 32.10 -20.67
CA LEU A 661 -10.64 30.97 -19.75
C LEU A 661 -11.97 30.27 -19.52
N TYR A 662 -12.06 28.97 -19.79
CA TYR A 662 -13.33 28.24 -19.82
C TYR A 662 -13.47 27.17 -18.73
N GLY A 663 -12.49 27.05 -17.83
CA GLY A 663 -12.53 26.14 -16.71
C GLY A 663 -11.43 26.40 -15.69
N LEU A 664 -11.46 25.66 -14.58
CA LEU A 664 -10.41 25.63 -13.57
C LEU A 664 -10.05 24.17 -13.28
N PRO A 665 -8.76 23.83 -13.04
CA PRO A 665 -8.37 22.48 -12.63
C PRO A 665 -8.98 22.11 -11.27
N ASP A 666 -9.47 20.88 -11.13
CA ASP A 666 -9.89 20.31 -9.83
C ASP A 666 -8.92 19.23 -9.31
N THR A 667 -8.11 18.65 -10.21
CA THR A 667 -7.08 17.65 -9.94
C THR A 667 -5.94 17.85 -10.96
N GLU A 668 -4.71 17.57 -10.55
CA GLU A 668 -3.52 17.63 -11.41
C GLU A 668 -2.72 16.34 -11.28
N ASN A 669 -2.03 15.97 -12.36
CA ASN A 669 -1.22 14.78 -12.39
C ASN A 669 0.02 14.99 -13.27
N PHE A 670 1.12 14.31 -12.93
CA PHE A 670 2.40 14.45 -13.61
C PHE A 670 3.22 13.17 -13.46
N TYR A 671 4.22 13.01 -14.34
CA TYR A 671 5.12 11.88 -14.28
C TYR A 671 6.31 12.14 -13.34
N VAL A 672 6.69 11.12 -12.59
CA VAL A 672 7.87 11.12 -11.71
C VAL A 672 8.74 9.90 -11.97
N LEU A 673 10.02 9.99 -11.62
CA LEU A 673 10.95 8.86 -11.65
C LEU A 673 10.88 8.12 -10.30
N PHE A 674 10.32 6.91 -10.33
CA PHE A 674 10.34 6.00 -9.19
C PHE A 674 11.62 5.14 -9.26
N TYR A 675 12.27 4.93 -8.13
CA TYR A 675 13.45 4.06 -8.05
C TYR A 675 13.58 3.35 -6.70
N ARG A 676 14.12 2.14 -6.72
CA ARG A 676 14.41 1.28 -5.56
C ARG A 676 15.83 1.55 -5.08
N THR A 677 15.97 2.32 -4.00
CA THR A 677 17.27 2.74 -3.43
C THR A 677 18.15 1.55 -3.05
N ASP A 678 17.56 0.49 -2.50
CA ASP A 678 18.24 -0.76 -2.14
C ASP A 678 18.87 -1.43 -3.37
N ILE A 679 18.12 -1.56 -4.47
CA ILE A 679 18.59 -2.20 -5.70
C ILE A 679 19.63 -1.33 -6.41
N LEU A 680 19.39 -0.03 -6.52
CA LEU A 680 20.35 0.88 -7.16
C LEU A 680 21.68 0.91 -6.39
N SER A 681 21.63 0.99 -5.06
CA SER A 681 22.83 0.95 -4.22
C SER A 681 23.58 -0.38 -4.34
N ALA A 682 22.87 -1.51 -4.37
CA ALA A 682 23.49 -2.83 -4.54
C ALA A 682 24.17 -3.02 -5.90
N LEU A 683 23.73 -2.29 -6.92
CA LEU A 683 24.30 -2.32 -8.27
C LEU A 683 25.28 -1.17 -8.55
N ASP A 684 25.55 -0.30 -7.56
CA ASP A 684 26.33 0.93 -7.69
C ASP A 684 25.81 1.84 -8.83
N ILE A 685 24.49 1.90 -8.97
CA ILE A 685 23.80 2.72 -9.97
C ILE A 685 23.39 4.04 -9.32
N GLN A 686 23.84 5.15 -9.91
CA GLN A 686 23.36 6.49 -9.55
C GLN A 686 21.98 6.73 -10.17
N VAL A 687 21.16 7.57 -9.53
CA VAL A 687 19.86 7.98 -10.09
C VAL A 687 20.11 8.81 -11.36
N PRO A 688 19.53 8.44 -12.51
CA PRO A 688 19.80 9.11 -13.78
C PRO A 688 19.13 10.49 -13.85
N ASP A 689 19.86 11.49 -14.34
CA ASP A 689 19.34 12.83 -14.61
C ASP A 689 19.00 13.02 -16.10
N THR A 690 19.60 12.20 -16.98
CA THR A 690 19.48 12.31 -18.44
C THR A 690 19.14 10.98 -19.12
N TRP A 691 18.72 11.05 -20.38
CA TRP A 691 18.45 9.87 -21.19
C TRP A 691 19.72 9.08 -21.53
N GLU A 692 20.86 9.75 -21.62
CA GLU A 692 22.18 9.12 -21.72
C GLU A 692 22.51 8.30 -20.46
N ASP A 693 22.24 8.84 -19.27
CA ASP A 693 22.41 8.08 -18.02
C ASP A 693 21.51 6.84 -18.00
N VAL A 694 20.26 6.96 -18.47
CA VAL A 694 19.35 5.81 -18.63
C VAL A 694 19.95 4.76 -19.56
N VAL A 695 20.49 5.18 -20.71
CA VAL A 695 21.15 4.29 -21.67
C VAL A 695 22.37 3.59 -21.04
N ASP A 696 23.16 4.29 -20.23
CA ASP A 696 24.36 3.74 -19.60
C ASP A 696 24.04 2.71 -18.51
N ILE A 697 22.94 2.86 -17.78
CA ILE A 697 22.52 1.91 -16.75
C ILE A 697 21.78 0.70 -17.31
N LEU A 698 21.14 0.80 -18.48
CA LEU A 698 20.38 -0.29 -19.09
C LEU A 698 21.20 -1.59 -19.25
N PRO A 699 22.44 -1.58 -19.77
CA PRO A 699 23.28 -2.78 -19.82
C PRO A 699 23.55 -3.39 -18.44
N ILE A 700 23.72 -2.57 -17.39
CA ILE A 700 23.94 -3.03 -16.02
C ILE A 700 22.67 -3.76 -15.55
N LEU A 701 21.52 -3.09 -15.61
CA LEU A 701 20.22 -3.68 -15.26
C LEU A 701 20.00 -4.99 -16.01
N LYS A 702 20.24 -5.03 -17.32
CA LYS A 702 20.06 -6.21 -18.16
C LYS A 702 20.96 -7.39 -17.80
N ARG A 703 22.17 -7.18 -17.30
CA ARG A 703 23.03 -8.28 -16.81
C ARG A 703 22.38 -9.05 -15.67
N TYR A 704 21.64 -8.33 -14.83
CA TYR A 704 20.85 -8.88 -13.72
C TYR A 704 19.42 -9.23 -14.12
N GLY A 705 19.05 -9.05 -15.39
CA GLY A 705 17.71 -9.27 -15.91
C GLY A 705 16.68 -8.25 -15.41
N LEU A 706 17.15 -7.10 -14.94
CA LEU A 706 16.30 -5.99 -14.56
C LEU A 706 16.02 -5.08 -15.76
N ASN A 707 15.04 -4.19 -15.64
CA ASN A 707 14.69 -3.26 -16.70
C ASN A 707 14.42 -1.84 -16.18
N PHE A 708 14.35 -0.90 -17.11
CA PHE A 708 13.82 0.44 -16.86
C PHE A 708 12.39 0.49 -17.40
N TYR A 709 11.47 1.12 -16.68
CA TYR A 709 10.10 1.33 -17.18
C TYR A 709 9.88 2.76 -17.66
N ILE A 710 9.14 2.91 -18.75
CA ILE A 710 8.61 4.20 -19.22
C ILE A 710 7.15 4.04 -19.59
N THR A 711 6.40 5.14 -19.54
CA THR A 711 4.97 5.19 -19.90
C THR A 711 4.70 4.73 -21.34
N LEU A 712 5.68 4.88 -22.25
CA LEU A 712 5.61 4.30 -23.60
C LEU A 712 5.41 2.78 -23.54
N SER A 713 5.87 2.07 -22.53
CA SER A 713 5.72 0.62 -22.38
C SER A 713 4.39 0.18 -21.77
N SER A 714 3.47 1.10 -21.44
CA SER A 714 2.18 0.75 -20.81
C SER A 714 1.20 -0.01 -21.74
N SER A 715 1.31 0.19 -23.06
CA SER A 715 0.44 -0.44 -24.07
C SER A 715 1.26 -1.01 -25.22
N SER A 716 0.82 -2.09 -25.87
CA SER A 716 1.57 -2.69 -27.00
C SER A 716 1.25 -2.10 -28.37
N SER A 717 0.14 -1.37 -28.52
CA SER A 717 -0.36 -0.95 -29.83
C SER A 717 -0.22 0.55 -30.06
N LEU A 718 -1.12 1.33 -29.47
CA LEU A 718 -1.23 2.76 -29.71
C LEU A 718 -0.52 3.52 -28.58
N LYS A 719 0.60 4.16 -28.94
CA LYS A 719 1.34 5.06 -28.04
C LYS A 719 0.69 6.44 -28.12
N SER A 720 0.10 6.88 -27.04
CA SER A 720 -0.67 8.12 -26.96
C SER A 720 0.23 9.35 -26.79
N PHE A 721 -0.32 10.55 -26.99
CA PHE A 721 0.45 11.79 -26.94
C PHE A 721 1.03 12.06 -25.54
N ASP A 722 0.30 11.79 -24.47
CA ASP A 722 0.80 11.86 -23.09
C ASP A 722 2.10 11.06 -22.88
N SER A 723 2.26 9.92 -23.55
CA SER A 723 3.48 9.11 -23.47
C SER A 723 4.62 9.53 -24.42
N THR A 724 4.31 10.20 -25.54
CA THR A 724 5.28 10.52 -26.61
C THR A 724 5.72 11.98 -26.62
N LEU A 725 4.86 12.91 -26.22
CA LEU A 725 5.16 14.34 -26.17
C LEU A 725 6.32 14.70 -25.23
N PRO A 726 6.48 14.10 -24.04
CA PRO A 726 7.62 14.41 -23.18
C PRO A 726 8.97 14.24 -23.90
N PHE A 727 9.12 13.20 -24.72
CA PHE A 727 10.33 12.99 -25.52
C PHE A 727 10.49 14.07 -26.60
N LEU A 728 9.43 14.41 -27.34
CA LEU A 728 9.50 15.45 -28.36
C LEU A 728 9.94 16.79 -27.76
N PHE A 729 9.35 17.18 -26.63
CA PHE A 729 9.68 18.44 -25.96
C PHE A 729 11.09 18.44 -25.34
N GLN A 730 11.55 17.32 -24.77
CA GLN A 730 12.90 17.20 -24.23
C GLN A 730 13.99 17.36 -25.31
N TYR A 731 13.69 16.99 -26.55
CA TYR A 731 14.58 17.19 -27.70
C TYR A 731 14.37 18.55 -28.38
N GLY A 732 13.49 19.42 -27.87
CA GLY A 732 13.23 20.75 -28.40
C GLY A 732 12.26 20.80 -29.58
N SER A 733 11.56 19.70 -29.87
CA SER A 733 10.57 19.63 -30.95
C SER A 733 9.17 19.99 -30.47
N ASP A 734 8.54 20.94 -31.16
CA ASP A 734 7.11 21.25 -31.03
C ASP A 734 6.26 20.43 -32.00
N ILE A 735 4.98 20.22 -31.68
CA ILE A 735 4.02 19.50 -32.55
C ILE A 735 3.60 20.33 -33.75
N TYR A 736 3.49 21.65 -33.54
CA TYR A 736 2.99 22.60 -34.53
C TYR A 736 4.06 23.64 -34.84
N ARG A 737 3.99 24.25 -36.03
CA ARG A 737 4.84 25.41 -36.37
C ARG A 737 4.37 26.62 -35.57
N GLU A 738 5.19 27.68 -35.52
CA GLU A 738 4.88 28.91 -34.75
C GLU A 738 3.48 29.50 -35.03
N ASP A 739 2.94 29.30 -36.23
CA ASP A 739 1.62 29.80 -36.63
C ASP A 739 0.46 28.81 -36.36
N SER A 740 0.76 27.62 -35.86
CA SER A 740 -0.19 26.51 -35.60
C SER A 740 -0.99 26.01 -36.81
N PHE A 741 -0.69 26.45 -38.05
CA PHE A 741 -1.41 26.05 -39.26
C PHE A 741 -0.80 24.82 -39.96
N ALA A 742 0.35 24.35 -39.49
CA ALA A 742 1.01 23.16 -40.00
C ALA A 742 1.65 22.37 -38.86
N VAL A 743 1.72 21.06 -39.06
CA VAL A 743 2.46 20.14 -38.18
C VAL A 743 3.95 20.38 -38.36
N ASN A 744 4.71 20.30 -37.26
CA ASN A 744 6.17 20.47 -37.21
C ASN A 744 6.87 19.17 -36.79
N LEU A 745 6.44 18.03 -37.34
CA LEU A 745 7.03 16.72 -37.03
C LEU A 745 8.05 16.27 -38.09
N ASP A 746 8.36 17.14 -39.07
CA ASP A 746 9.30 16.89 -40.17
C ASP A 746 10.67 17.54 -39.93
N ASN A 747 11.05 17.78 -38.68
CA ASN A 747 12.31 18.41 -38.29
C ASN A 747 13.31 17.40 -37.66
N GLU A 748 14.58 17.82 -37.56
CA GLU A 748 15.67 16.99 -37.05
C GLU A 748 15.47 16.58 -35.58
N ASP A 749 14.96 17.50 -34.75
CA ASP A 749 14.71 17.26 -33.33
C ASP A 749 13.62 16.21 -33.12
N THR A 750 12.54 16.24 -33.92
CA THR A 750 11.52 15.18 -33.96
C THR A 750 12.13 13.83 -34.33
N VAL A 751 13.00 13.82 -35.35
CA VAL A 751 13.66 12.58 -35.80
C VAL A 751 14.55 12.04 -34.69
N ASN A 752 15.28 12.89 -33.98
CA ASN A 752 16.15 12.48 -32.86
C ASN A 752 15.32 11.92 -31.70
N ALA A 753 14.22 12.58 -31.32
CA ALA A 753 13.31 12.09 -30.28
C ALA A 753 12.71 10.72 -30.64
N LEU A 754 12.18 10.57 -31.87
CA LEU A 754 11.64 9.30 -32.35
C LEU A 754 12.71 8.22 -32.44
N THR A 755 13.93 8.59 -32.85
CA THR A 755 15.08 7.69 -32.85
C THR A 755 15.34 7.18 -31.44
N MET A 756 15.48 8.07 -30.45
CA MET A 756 15.65 7.68 -29.05
C MET A 756 14.54 6.73 -28.58
N MET A 757 13.26 7.10 -28.78
CA MET A 757 12.12 6.25 -28.43
C MET A 757 12.23 4.85 -29.05
N THR A 758 12.65 4.73 -30.30
CA THR A 758 12.81 3.43 -30.98
C THR A 758 14.05 2.67 -30.56
N GLU A 759 15.17 3.35 -30.30
CA GLU A 759 16.44 2.75 -29.90
C GLU A 759 16.36 2.15 -28.49
N LEU A 760 15.59 2.77 -27.59
CA LEU A 760 15.28 2.19 -26.27
C LEU A 760 14.79 0.74 -26.37
N TYR A 761 13.97 0.43 -27.38
CA TYR A 761 13.45 -0.92 -27.61
C TYR A 761 14.34 -1.77 -28.51
N THR A 762 14.84 -1.21 -29.62
CA THR A 762 15.51 -1.95 -30.68
C THR A 762 17.00 -2.18 -30.44
N ILE A 763 17.66 -1.26 -29.73
CA ILE A 763 19.08 -1.32 -29.39
C ILE A 763 19.23 -1.68 -27.92
N TYR A 764 18.62 -0.90 -27.02
CA TYR A 764 18.79 -1.03 -25.57
C TYR A 764 17.86 -2.06 -24.94
N SER A 765 17.03 -2.72 -25.77
CA SER A 765 16.27 -3.91 -25.39
C SER A 765 15.31 -3.71 -24.21
N MET A 766 14.78 -2.50 -24.02
CA MET A 766 13.68 -2.25 -23.06
C MET A 766 12.44 -3.07 -23.42
N ASP A 767 11.58 -3.31 -22.42
CA ASP A 767 10.37 -4.10 -22.65
C ASP A 767 9.32 -3.27 -23.39
N VAL A 768 8.88 -3.75 -24.54
CA VAL A 768 7.90 -3.07 -25.40
C VAL A 768 6.54 -2.91 -24.72
N GLN A 769 6.20 -3.85 -23.84
CA GLN A 769 4.99 -3.84 -23.04
C GLN A 769 5.29 -4.33 -21.61
N VAL A 770 4.87 -3.52 -20.63
CA VAL A 770 4.85 -3.86 -19.21
C VAL A 770 3.40 -3.76 -18.76
N SER A 771 2.84 -4.89 -18.29
CA SER A 771 1.41 -4.97 -17.95
C SER A 771 1.06 -4.13 -16.71
N SER A 772 1.99 -4.00 -15.77
CA SER A 772 1.82 -3.19 -14.57
C SER A 772 3.20 -2.80 -14.03
N PHE A 773 3.55 -1.52 -14.18
CA PHE A 773 4.79 -1.00 -13.61
C PHE A 773 4.81 -1.14 -12.08
N TYR A 774 3.68 -0.88 -11.42
CA TYR A 774 3.56 -1.05 -9.97
C TYR A 774 4.00 -2.44 -9.51
N ASN A 775 3.53 -3.50 -10.19
CA ASN A 775 3.92 -4.86 -9.85
C ASN A 775 5.41 -5.12 -10.17
N ASP A 776 5.89 -4.73 -11.34
CA ASP A 776 7.30 -4.94 -11.70
C ASP A 776 8.26 -4.19 -10.77
N PHE A 777 7.88 -2.99 -10.34
CA PHE A 777 8.62 -2.18 -9.37
C PHE A 777 8.62 -2.81 -7.98
N ARG A 778 7.44 -3.25 -7.50
CA ARG A 778 7.28 -3.97 -6.22
C ARG A 778 8.14 -5.23 -6.18
N LEU A 779 8.21 -5.96 -7.29
CA LEU A 779 8.98 -7.19 -7.44
C LEU A 779 10.45 -6.97 -7.78
N GLY A 780 10.89 -5.72 -7.93
CA GLY A 780 12.27 -5.37 -8.27
C GLY A 780 12.67 -5.75 -9.70
N LEU A 781 11.74 -6.12 -10.59
CA LEU A 781 11.98 -6.42 -12.01
C LEU A 781 12.29 -5.16 -12.81
N SER A 782 11.50 -4.11 -12.57
CA SER A 782 11.76 -2.77 -13.07
C SER A 782 12.06 -1.87 -11.86
N PRO A 783 13.28 -1.95 -11.28
CA PRO A 783 13.62 -1.24 -10.05
C PRO A 783 13.66 0.29 -10.23
N ILE A 784 13.55 0.78 -11.45
CA ILE A 784 13.53 2.19 -11.79
C ILE A 784 12.61 2.42 -12.99
N GLY A 785 11.85 3.51 -12.98
CA GLY A 785 11.03 3.90 -14.13
C GLY A 785 10.19 5.15 -13.94
N VAL A 786 9.70 5.67 -15.06
CA VAL A 786 8.85 6.87 -15.11
C VAL A 786 7.40 6.43 -15.06
N GLY A 787 6.70 6.82 -14.00
CA GLY A 787 5.31 6.49 -13.75
C GLY A 787 4.48 7.73 -13.43
N ASP A 788 3.17 7.53 -13.45
CA ASP A 788 2.19 8.52 -13.01
C ASP A 788 2.24 8.65 -11.46
N PHE A 789 2.13 9.88 -10.93
CA PHE A 789 2.16 10.15 -9.49
C PHE A 789 0.86 9.78 -8.77
N GLY A 790 -0.28 9.85 -9.47
CA GLY A 790 -1.64 9.84 -8.91
C GLY A 790 -2.38 8.51 -8.93
#